data_AF-A0AB35HWP6-F1
#
_entry.id   AF-A0AB35HWP6-F1
#
_cell.length_a   1.000
_cell.length_b   1.000
_cell.length_c   1.000
_cell.angle_alpha   90.00
_cell.angle_beta   90.00
_cell.angle_gamma   90.00
#
_symmetry.space_group_name_H-M   'P 1'
#
loop_
_entity.id
_entity.type
_entity.pdbx_description
1 polymer ?
#
loop_
_entity_poly.entity_id
_entity_poly.type
_entity_poly.pdbx_seq_one_letter_code
_entity_poly.pdbx_strand_id
1 'polypeptide(L)'
;MKHLRTLPALLLLAACSGGGGDSSGGEQAEDPVVIDYPIVFVRRQLPQDDEGALVEEDIYSPADFSPGAELVLKDRATPSAPETVLTAGIFDGSYDVKDLNISADGQRLVFAMRAPEIEDADEDEQPTWNIWLYDREADELRRVIESDLVAEEGQDVAPAFLPDGRIVFSSTRQRRSRALLLDDNKPQFSSLREDLDSEAFVLHVMEADGSDIQQISFNQSHDLFPTVLNDGRILFNRWDNMGGVNRHSLYTIEPDGTDLAFHYGYHSQETGSENEEGERTEAAFVRPRELPDGRLLITLRAPEGTSYGGDLVAIDSVNYTEAFSEPEGEGELVGQSSISLKEIITHGGLSANGLFASVWPFYDGTSRLLVSWSECRVLEMDTELPRPCTEEWLSQEEVVPADPLYGLWIYDYSEGTQLPIVVAEEGEMISEGAILEPRTEPAYIPEPVPGIDIDGDLVDAGVGILDIRSVYDFDGEDVVGIADVADPAITSAEERPARFLRVVKAVGIPDDDTLEFDRSAFGRSRATGMREILGYTPIQPDGSVRVQLPADMPLAISVVDADGRRIGGRHRSWLQLRAGEVRKCNGCHTADSEVPHGRPDKEPESAWPGASTSAAPFPNTEPALLAEMGETMAQVLARISGEAQLEGDLNFSDLWTDPAVRAKDPSTLISYQDLETPVPIPLTCLTDWGGHCRTVIHYPEHIQPIWERARQITDAGGAVIEDRTCVTCHSTRDAAGMLQVPAGQLDLSAAVSSVNADWLASYSELLFDSPVLDLVDGALLPRQVQEVDGNGNPVFETDEDGNLVLDSDGNPIPVMVTVEVDRLMGGSARNSRFFDIFAPGAAHADYLDPAELKLISEWLDIGAQYYNDPFAAPEN
;
A
#
# COMPACT_ATOMS: atom_id res chain seq x y z
N MET A 1 -54.59 -28.16 75.07
CA MET A 1 -54.11 -26.78 75.29
C MET A 1 -53.25 -26.38 74.10
N LYS A 2 -53.68 -25.33 73.38
CA LYS A 2 -52.95 -24.31 72.58
C LYS A 2 -51.84 -24.78 71.60
N HIS A 3 -52.08 -24.83 70.27
CA HIS A 3 -52.01 -23.73 69.24
C HIS A 3 -50.56 -23.52 68.74
N LEU A 4 -50.19 -23.38 67.45
CA LEU A 4 -50.83 -23.11 66.14
C LEU A 4 -49.75 -23.45 65.05
N ARG A 5 -49.87 -24.42 64.12
CA ARG A 5 -50.47 -24.46 62.74
C ARG A 5 -49.86 -23.48 61.70
N THR A 6 -48.97 -23.93 60.79
CA THR A 6 -49.16 -24.57 59.45
C THR A 6 -49.64 -23.64 58.32
N LEU A 7 -48.86 -23.52 57.24
CA LEU A 7 -49.34 -23.23 55.88
C LEU A 7 -48.49 -23.99 54.83
N PRO A 8 -49.10 -24.74 53.88
CA PRO A 8 -48.43 -25.51 52.84
C PRO A 8 -48.61 -24.94 51.42
N ALA A 9 -47.86 -25.54 50.49
CA ALA A 9 -47.93 -25.38 49.04
C ALA A 9 -49.31 -25.65 48.42
N LEU A 10 -49.60 -25.00 47.29
CA LEU A 10 -50.73 -25.33 46.41
C LEU A 10 -50.33 -25.18 44.93
N LEU A 11 -50.40 -26.29 44.19
CA LEU A 11 -50.61 -26.33 42.73
C LEU A 11 -52.06 -25.93 42.42
N LEU A 12 -52.31 -25.29 41.27
CA LEU A 12 -53.60 -25.35 40.57
C LEU A 12 -53.43 -25.13 39.05
N LEU A 13 -53.84 -26.14 38.28
CA LEU A 13 -54.29 -26.05 36.88
C LEU A 13 -55.71 -25.44 36.84
N ALA A 14 -56.05 -24.68 35.79
CA ALA A 14 -57.40 -24.64 35.22
C ALA A 14 -57.43 -24.02 33.80
N ALA A 15 -58.37 -24.52 33.00
CA ALA A 15 -58.54 -24.36 31.56
C ALA A 15 -59.53 -23.25 31.11
N CYS A 16 -59.38 -22.86 29.84
CA CYS A 16 -60.35 -22.47 28.79
C CYS A 16 -61.59 -21.58 29.08
N SER A 17 -61.65 -20.44 28.36
CA SER A 17 -62.83 -19.71 27.84
C SER A 17 -62.26 -18.48 27.08
N GLY A 18 -62.54 -18.10 25.83
CA GLY A 18 -63.69 -18.32 24.95
C GLY A 18 -64.25 -16.96 24.48
N GLY A 19 -63.68 -16.38 23.39
CA GLY A 19 -64.38 -15.53 22.42
C GLY A 19 -64.47 -14.00 22.62
N GLY A 20 -64.24 -13.27 21.51
CA GLY A 20 -64.91 -12.00 21.18
C GLY A 20 -64.07 -10.74 21.34
N GLY A 21 -63.70 -10.11 20.23
CA GLY A 21 -62.89 -8.90 20.20
C GLY A 21 -63.58 -7.64 20.71
N ASP A 22 -62.76 -6.70 21.15
CA ASP A 22 -62.98 -5.27 20.97
C ASP A 22 -61.63 -4.54 21.05
N SER A 23 -61.48 -3.55 20.21
CA SER A 23 -60.32 -2.67 20.12
C SER A 23 -60.31 -1.69 21.30
N SER A 24 -59.26 -1.70 22.11
CA SER A 24 -58.84 -0.52 22.87
C SER A 24 -57.35 -0.56 23.11
N GLY A 25 -56.65 0.48 22.67
CA GLY A 25 -55.22 0.67 22.91
C GLY A 25 -54.90 0.54 24.40
N GLY A 26 -54.00 -0.38 24.69
CA GLY A 26 -53.28 -0.46 25.95
C GLY A 26 -51.81 -0.43 25.61
N GLU A 27 -51.09 0.52 26.19
CA GLU A 27 -49.64 0.52 26.29
C GLU A 27 -49.21 -0.88 26.76
N GLN A 28 -48.54 -1.61 25.88
CA GLN A 28 -48.00 -2.91 26.19
C GLN A 28 -46.83 -2.67 27.15
N ALA A 29 -47.03 -3.05 28.40
CA ALA A 29 -45.97 -3.00 29.40
C ALA A 29 -44.75 -3.80 28.91
N GLU A 30 -43.59 -3.17 29.08
CA GLU A 30 -42.25 -3.61 28.70
C GLU A 30 -42.02 -5.10 28.98
N ASP A 31 -41.49 -5.82 27.99
CA ASP A 31 -40.92 -7.15 28.20
C ASP A 31 -39.54 -6.96 28.86
N PRO A 32 -39.35 -7.34 30.15
CA PRO A 32 -38.16 -7.00 30.92
C PRO A 32 -36.90 -7.81 30.52
N VAL A 33 -36.91 -8.46 29.36
CA VAL A 33 -35.83 -9.36 28.87
C VAL A 33 -35.05 -8.78 27.69
N VAL A 34 -35.56 -7.77 26.98
CA VAL A 34 -34.84 -7.12 25.87
C VAL A 34 -34.27 -5.78 26.34
N ILE A 35 -32.93 -5.68 26.43
CA ILE A 35 -32.26 -4.39 26.63
C ILE A 35 -32.27 -3.67 25.28
N ASP A 36 -33.00 -2.56 25.20
CA ASP A 36 -33.01 -1.67 24.03
C ASP A 36 -31.96 -0.58 24.23
N TYR A 37 -30.92 -0.61 23.39
CA TYR A 37 -29.91 0.45 23.35
C TYR A 37 -30.34 1.58 22.41
N PRO A 38 -29.89 2.82 22.65
CA PRO A 38 -29.99 3.91 21.69
C PRO A 38 -29.19 3.56 20.43
N ILE A 39 -29.67 4.05 19.30
CA ILE A 39 -29.01 3.88 18.00
C ILE A 39 -28.87 5.23 17.31
N VAL A 40 -27.77 5.39 16.58
CA VAL A 40 -27.53 6.53 15.71
C VAL A 40 -27.30 6.01 14.31
N PHE A 41 -27.78 6.74 13.29
CA PHE A 41 -27.62 6.33 11.90
C PHE A 41 -27.56 7.55 10.98
N VAL A 42 -26.95 7.35 9.82
CA VAL A 42 -26.89 8.34 8.74
C VAL A 42 -28.05 8.05 7.78
N ARG A 43 -29.01 8.98 7.69
CA ARG A 43 -30.03 9.01 6.65
C ARG A 43 -29.58 9.96 5.55
N ARG A 44 -29.68 9.59 4.28
CA ARG A 44 -29.35 10.49 3.17
C ARG A 44 -30.24 10.27 1.96
N GLN A 45 -30.28 11.24 1.07
CA GLN A 45 -30.74 11.01 -0.30
C GLN A 45 -29.76 10.07 -1.02
N LEU A 46 -30.27 9.26 -1.95
CA LEU A 46 -29.42 8.45 -2.82
C LEU A 46 -28.51 9.38 -3.64
N PRO A 47 -27.19 9.12 -3.69
CA PRO A 47 -26.28 9.91 -4.52
C PRO A 47 -26.67 9.79 -5.99
N GLN A 48 -27.04 10.91 -6.61
CA GLN A 48 -27.43 10.98 -8.02
C GLN A 48 -26.69 12.11 -8.73
N ASP A 49 -26.34 11.89 -10.00
CA ASP A 49 -25.80 12.93 -10.89
C ASP A 49 -26.90 13.89 -11.38
N ASP A 50 -26.50 14.88 -12.18
CA ASP A 50 -27.42 15.90 -12.73
C ASP A 50 -28.49 15.29 -13.68
N GLU A 51 -28.22 14.10 -14.23
CA GLU A 51 -29.14 13.34 -15.06
C GLU A 51 -30.07 12.41 -14.25
N GLY A 52 -29.86 12.30 -12.94
CA GLY A 52 -30.63 11.46 -12.03
C GLY A 52 -30.20 9.99 -12.00
N ALA A 53 -29.02 9.66 -12.55
CA ALA A 53 -28.43 8.33 -12.42
C ALA A 53 -27.62 8.23 -11.12
N LEU A 54 -27.55 7.02 -10.55
CA LEU A 54 -26.81 6.79 -9.31
C LEU A 54 -25.31 7.04 -9.49
N VAL A 55 -24.72 7.79 -8.57
CA VAL A 55 -23.27 8.01 -8.53
C VAL A 55 -22.59 6.77 -7.97
N GLU A 56 -21.54 6.32 -8.63
CA GLU A 56 -20.72 5.22 -8.17
C GLU A 56 -19.98 5.56 -6.87
N GLU A 57 -19.95 4.64 -5.92
CA GLU A 57 -19.11 4.77 -4.72
C GLU A 57 -17.80 4.02 -4.95
N ASP A 58 -16.70 4.70 -4.68
CA ASP A 58 -15.35 4.18 -4.80
C ASP A 58 -14.62 4.23 -3.44
N ILE A 59 -14.16 3.08 -2.95
CA ILE A 59 -13.37 3.01 -1.71
C ILE A 59 -11.99 3.67 -1.82
N TYR A 60 -11.47 3.84 -3.05
CA TYR A 60 -10.21 4.52 -3.35
C TYR A 60 -10.37 6.05 -3.36
N SER A 61 -11.61 6.56 -3.25
CA SER A 61 -11.94 7.99 -3.26
C SER A 61 -12.59 8.45 -1.94
N PRO A 62 -11.88 8.33 -0.79
CA PRO A 62 -12.44 8.64 0.53
C PRO A 62 -12.77 10.13 0.75
N ALA A 63 -12.34 11.04 -0.14
CA ALA A 63 -12.70 12.45 -0.10
C ALA A 63 -14.09 12.74 -0.70
N ASP A 64 -14.69 11.80 -1.42
CA ASP A 64 -15.96 12.02 -2.14
C ASP A 64 -17.06 12.55 -1.23
N PHE A 65 -17.82 13.48 -1.81
CA PHE A 65 -18.89 14.22 -1.14
C PHE A 65 -20.25 13.85 -1.72
N SER A 66 -21.13 13.31 -0.87
CA SER A 66 -22.51 12.92 -1.21
C SER A 66 -23.50 13.77 -0.41
N PRO A 67 -23.83 15.00 -0.85
CA PRO A 67 -24.64 15.93 -0.07
C PRO A 67 -26.05 15.38 0.21
N GLY A 68 -26.62 15.80 1.33
CA GLY A 68 -28.00 15.47 1.72
C GLY A 68 -28.08 14.42 2.82
N ALA A 69 -27.03 14.26 3.63
CA ALA A 69 -27.03 13.39 4.79
C ALA A 69 -27.52 14.10 6.06
N GLU A 70 -28.09 13.33 6.98
CA GLU A 70 -28.48 13.73 8.32
C GLU A 70 -28.05 12.66 9.33
N LEU A 71 -27.53 13.09 10.47
CA LEU A 71 -27.23 12.20 11.58
C LEU A 71 -28.43 12.14 12.53
N VAL A 72 -29.01 10.94 12.69
CA VAL A 72 -30.28 10.76 13.41
C VAL A 72 -30.09 9.84 14.61
N LEU A 73 -30.57 10.26 15.77
CA LEU A 73 -30.59 9.50 17.01
C LEU A 73 -32.01 8.98 17.32
N LYS A 74 -32.11 7.69 17.71
CA LYS A 74 -33.27 7.13 18.40
C LYS A 74 -32.83 6.63 19.77
N ASP A 75 -33.57 6.97 20.81
CA ASP A 75 -33.26 6.55 22.18
C ASP A 75 -33.32 5.03 22.40
N ARG A 76 -33.96 4.30 21.46
CA ARG A 76 -34.12 2.85 21.48
C ARG A 76 -34.13 2.31 20.06
N ALA A 77 -33.57 1.12 19.85
CA ALA A 77 -33.61 0.37 18.60
C ALA A 77 -35.01 -0.24 18.31
N THR A 78 -36.04 0.60 18.21
CA THR A 78 -37.42 0.17 17.92
C THR A 78 -38.07 1.07 16.86
N PRO A 79 -38.97 0.54 16.01
CA PRO A 79 -39.65 1.34 14.98
C PRO A 79 -40.40 2.55 15.51
N SER A 80 -41.02 2.42 16.68
CA SER A 80 -41.85 3.46 17.28
C SER A 80 -41.06 4.50 18.07
N ALA A 81 -39.74 4.33 18.25
CA ALA A 81 -38.93 5.31 18.97
C ALA A 81 -38.85 6.63 18.17
N PRO A 82 -38.99 7.79 18.85
CA PRO A 82 -38.89 9.09 18.19
C PRO A 82 -37.47 9.29 17.64
N GLU A 83 -37.39 10.04 16.54
CA GLU A 83 -36.14 10.40 15.88
C GLU A 83 -35.76 11.85 16.22
N THR A 84 -34.48 12.06 16.49
CA THR A 84 -33.89 13.39 16.70
C THR A 84 -32.75 13.56 15.71
N VAL A 85 -32.85 14.55 14.82
CA VAL A 85 -31.76 14.90 13.90
C VAL A 85 -30.73 15.72 14.66
N LEU A 86 -29.56 15.14 14.93
CA LEU A 86 -28.49 15.74 15.72
C LEU A 86 -27.79 16.88 14.98
N THR A 87 -27.71 16.79 13.66
CA THR A 87 -27.06 17.78 12.77
C THR A 87 -28.03 18.87 12.30
N ALA A 88 -29.24 18.94 12.89
CA ALA A 88 -30.25 19.90 12.48
C ALA A 88 -29.79 21.34 12.70
N GLY A 89 -29.76 22.12 11.61
CA GLY A 89 -29.43 23.54 11.65
C GLY A 89 -27.96 23.86 11.90
N ILE A 90 -27.05 22.88 11.73
CA ILE A 90 -25.60 23.12 11.80
C ILE A 90 -25.12 23.94 10.60
N PHE A 91 -25.64 23.66 9.40
CA PHE A 91 -25.31 24.38 8.17
C PHE A 91 -26.55 24.91 7.45
N ASP A 92 -26.38 26.01 6.72
CA ASP A 92 -27.35 26.54 5.76
C ASP A 92 -27.06 25.93 4.36
N GLY A 93 -27.47 24.69 4.13
CA GLY A 93 -27.24 23.97 2.86
C GLY A 93 -27.16 22.45 3.02
N SER A 94 -26.96 21.71 1.93
CA SER A 94 -26.79 20.26 1.95
C SER A 94 -25.36 19.88 2.35
N TYR A 95 -25.21 19.14 3.44
CA TYR A 95 -23.93 18.65 3.98
C TYR A 95 -23.88 17.11 3.89
N ASP A 96 -22.74 16.53 4.22
CA ASP A 96 -22.56 15.07 4.23
C ASP A 96 -21.94 14.59 5.55
N VAL A 97 -22.25 13.35 5.95
CA VAL A 97 -21.90 12.70 7.21
C VAL A 97 -21.54 11.24 6.95
N LYS A 98 -20.39 10.77 7.45
CA LYS A 98 -19.97 9.36 7.34
C LYS A 98 -19.05 8.92 8.48
N ASP A 99 -18.82 7.60 8.54
CA ASP A 99 -17.86 6.90 9.38
C ASP A 99 -18.09 7.08 10.88
N LEU A 100 -19.16 6.49 11.38
CA LEU A 100 -19.58 6.58 12.78
C LEU A 100 -18.72 5.68 13.68
N ASN A 101 -18.27 6.22 14.83
CA ASN A 101 -17.59 5.45 15.87
C ASN A 101 -18.00 5.87 17.28
N ILE A 102 -18.13 4.90 18.18
CA ILE A 102 -18.73 5.06 19.51
C ILE A 102 -17.70 4.74 20.59
N SER A 103 -17.63 5.60 21.61
CA SER A 103 -16.79 5.39 22.79
C SER A 103 -17.20 4.14 23.55
N ALA A 104 -16.25 3.51 24.26
CA ALA A 104 -16.52 2.25 24.96
C ALA A 104 -17.66 2.36 26.00
N ASP A 105 -17.91 3.53 26.58
CA ASP A 105 -19.01 3.78 27.53
C ASP A 105 -20.38 4.07 26.87
N GLY A 106 -20.44 4.13 25.53
CA GLY A 106 -21.65 4.44 24.77
C GLY A 106 -22.17 5.89 24.93
N GLN A 107 -21.37 6.80 25.48
CA GLN A 107 -21.78 8.19 25.75
C GLN A 107 -21.33 9.18 24.68
N ARG A 108 -20.29 8.86 23.91
CA ARG A 108 -19.73 9.75 22.89
C ARG A 108 -19.72 9.08 21.53
N LEU A 109 -19.96 9.90 20.52
CA LEU A 109 -19.93 9.54 19.11
C LEU A 109 -18.93 10.46 18.41
N VAL A 110 -18.03 9.91 17.62
CA VAL A 110 -17.21 10.64 16.64
C VAL A 110 -17.56 10.21 15.22
N PHE A 111 -17.47 11.15 14.28
CA PHE A 111 -17.80 10.93 12.88
C PHE A 111 -17.15 12.01 12.00
N ALA A 112 -17.12 11.77 10.70
CA ALA A 112 -16.71 12.76 9.71
C ALA A 112 -17.93 13.51 9.17
N MET A 113 -17.85 14.84 9.08
CA MET A 113 -18.89 15.66 8.46
C MET A 113 -18.26 16.82 7.68
N ARG A 114 -18.74 17.02 6.45
CA ARG A 114 -18.29 18.05 5.53
C ARG A 114 -19.38 19.10 5.32
N ALA A 115 -19.00 20.37 5.36
CA ALA A 115 -19.92 21.49 5.13
C ALA A 115 -20.41 21.52 3.67
N PRO A 116 -21.51 22.23 3.36
CA PRO A 116 -22.00 22.37 1.99
C PRO A 116 -20.95 22.98 1.06
N GLU A 117 -20.99 22.58 -0.21
CA GLU A 117 -20.18 23.21 -1.25
C GLU A 117 -20.47 24.71 -1.36
N ILE A 118 -19.40 25.46 -1.63
CA ILE A 118 -19.47 26.89 -1.86
C ILE A 118 -19.65 27.09 -3.36
N GLU A 119 -20.79 27.67 -3.76
CA GLU A 119 -21.08 28.01 -5.15
C GLU A 119 -20.00 28.93 -5.73
N ASP A 120 -19.53 28.61 -6.94
CA ASP A 120 -18.48 29.34 -7.68
C ASP A 120 -17.09 29.41 -7.01
N ALA A 121 -16.83 28.62 -5.95
CA ALA A 121 -15.50 28.53 -5.34
C ALA A 121 -14.62 27.50 -6.06
N ASP A 122 -13.32 27.80 -6.15
CA ASP A 122 -12.31 26.88 -6.68
C ASP A 122 -12.18 25.65 -5.74
N GLU A 123 -11.63 24.54 -6.25
CA GLU A 123 -11.58 23.27 -5.50
C GLU A 123 -10.80 23.38 -4.17
N ASP A 124 -9.72 24.16 -4.17
CA ASP A 124 -8.89 24.44 -2.99
C ASP A 124 -9.56 25.39 -1.98
N GLU A 125 -10.64 26.06 -2.37
CA GLU A 125 -11.48 26.89 -1.51
C GLU A 125 -12.70 26.14 -0.95
N GLN A 126 -12.98 24.93 -1.46
CA GLN A 126 -14.09 24.12 -0.97
C GLN A 126 -13.83 23.62 0.47
N PRO A 127 -14.88 23.48 1.30
CA PRO A 127 -14.72 22.90 2.63
C PRO A 127 -14.18 21.47 2.57
N THR A 128 -13.46 21.09 3.60
CA THR A 128 -12.89 19.75 3.80
C THR A 128 -13.72 18.92 4.78
N TRP A 129 -13.52 17.61 4.73
CA TRP A 129 -14.02 16.67 5.74
C TRP A 129 -13.38 16.96 7.09
N ASN A 130 -14.22 17.09 8.12
CA ASN A 130 -13.79 17.40 9.47
C ASN A 130 -14.30 16.35 10.45
N ILE A 131 -13.57 16.15 11.56
CA ILE A 131 -14.02 15.27 12.66
C ILE A 131 -14.93 16.04 13.62
N TRP A 132 -16.08 15.44 13.93
CA TRP A 132 -17.08 15.95 14.86
C TRP A 132 -17.28 14.99 16.02
N LEU A 133 -17.65 15.54 17.17
CA LEU A 133 -17.94 14.80 18.39
C LEU A 133 -19.31 15.21 18.95
N TYR A 134 -20.14 14.22 19.22
CA TYR A 134 -21.37 14.37 19.97
C TYR A 134 -21.23 13.71 21.35
N ASP A 135 -21.44 14.50 22.40
CA ASP A 135 -21.51 14.03 23.79
C ASP A 135 -22.97 14.00 24.25
N ARG A 136 -23.45 12.81 24.64
CA ARG A 136 -24.86 12.59 25.00
C ARG A 136 -25.22 13.10 26.37
N GLU A 137 -24.28 13.10 27.31
CA GLU A 137 -24.54 13.57 28.66
C GLU A 137 -24.68 15.09 28.66
N ALA A 138 -23.81 15.76 27.89
CA ALA A 138 -23.86 17.21 27.69
C ALA A 138 -24.94 17.65 26.68
N ASP A 139 -25.40 16.74 25.83
CA ASP A 139 -26.23 17.03 24.64
C ASP A 139 -25.58 18.10 23.76
N GLU A 140 -24.28 17.90 23.47
CA GLU A 140 -23.43 18.85 22.77
C GLU A 140 -22.79 18.22 21.54
N LEU A 141 -23.04 18.83 20.37
CA LEU A 141 -22.37 18.51 19.11
C LEU A 141 -21.36 19.61 18.78
N ARG A 142 -20.11 19.24 18.52
CA ARG A 142 -19.04 20.18 18.15
C ARG A 142 -18.08 19.59 17.13
N ARG A 143 -17.45 20.45 16.33
CA ARG A 143 -16.26 20.09 15.56
C ARG A 143 -15.10 19.89 16.53
N VAL A 144 -14.30 18.84 16.34
CA VAL A 144 -13.21 18.51 17.27
C VAL A 144 -12.07 19.51 17.13
N ILE A 145 -11.63 19.78 15.90
CA ILE A 145 -10.63 20.80 15.60
C ILE A 145 -11.34 22.16 15.53
N GLU A 146 -11.20 22.98 16.56
CA GLU A 146 -11.97 24.23 16.68
C GLU A 146 -11.58 25.28 15.63
N SER A 147 -10.28 25.42 15.33
CA SER A 147 -9.77 26.46 14.44
C SER A 147 -10.08 26.15 12.97
N ASP A 148 -10.85 27.01 12.29
CA ASP A 148 -11.13 26.89 10.85
C ASP A 148 -9.85 26.70 10.03
N LEU A 149 -8.82 27.50 10.30
CA LEU A 149 -7.56 27.39 9.58
C LEU A 149 -6.89 26.02 9.72
N VAL A 150 -7.00 25.37 10.88
CA VAL A 150 -6.34 24.08 11.13
C VAL A 150 -7.22 22.94 10.64
N ALA A 151 -8.54 23.07 10.84
CA ALA A 151 -9.56 22.17 10.32
C ALA A 151 -9.37 21.95 8.81
N GLU A 152 -9.26 23.03 8.04
CA GLU A 152 -9.15 22.97 6.58
C GLU A 152 -7.73 22.62 6.03
N GLU A 153 -6.75 22.22 6.87
CA GLU A 153 -5.42 21.80 6.38
C GLU A 153 -5.40 20.39 5.75
N GLY A 154 -6.51 19.66 5.76
CA GLY A 154 -6.62 18.34 5.12
C GLY A 154 -8.00 17.71 5.27
N GLN A 155 -8.25 16.64 4.53
CA GLN A 155 -9.48 15.86 4.57
C GLN A 155 -9.41 14.85 5.72
N ASP A 156 -10.20 15.00 6.78
CA ASP A 156 -10.19 14.11 7.94
C ASP A 156 -11.43 13.19 7.98
N VAL A 157 -11.21 11.87 7.91
CA VAL A 157 -12.26 10.85 7.81
C VAL A 157 -12.01 9.66 8.73
N ALA A 158 -13.02 8.79 8.86
CA ALA A 158 -12.96 7.53 9.62
C ALA A 158 -12.35 7.63 11.03
N PRO A 159 -12.88 8.48 11.93
CA PRO A 159 -12.37 8.58 13.29
C PRO A 159 -12.72 7.37 14.17
N ALA A 160 -11.86 7.01 15.12
CA ALA A 160 -12.13 6.04 16.17
C ALA A 160 -11.51 6.46 17.52
N PHE A 161 -12.15 6.09 18.62
CA PHE A 161 -11.64 6.38 19.96
C PHE A 161 -10.55 5.41 20.40
N LEU A 162 -9.44 5.95 20.90
CA LEU A 162 -8.43 5.22 21.65
C LEU A 162 -8.82 5.10 23.14
N PRO A 163 -8.30 4.09 23.88
CA PRO A 163 -8.66 3.86 25.29
C PRO A 163 -8.26 4.97 26.26
N ASP A 164 -7.33 5.84 25.88
CA ASP A 164 -6.94 7.02 26.67
C ASP A 164 -7.77 8.27 26.36
N GLY A 165 -8.74 8.15 25.44
CA GLY A 165 -9.61 9.24 25.01
C GLY A 165 -9.11 10.01 23.80
N ARG A 166 -7.90 9.73 23.29
CA ARG A 166 -7.43 10.25 22.01
C ARG A 166 -8.28 9.71 20.85
N ILE A 167 -8.14 10.33 19.68
CA ILE A 167 -8.86 9.96 18.47
C ILE A 167 -7.84 9.60 17.39
N VAL A 168 -7.95 8.40 16.83
CA VAL A 168 -7.25 8.01 15.60
C VAL A 168 -8.16 8.27 14.40
N PHE A 169 -7.61 8.70 13.26
CA PHE A 169 -8.36 9.00 12.04
C PHE A 169 -7.47 8.90 10.79
N SER A 170 -8.08 8.75 9.61
CA SER A 170 -7.38 8.79 8.32
C SER A 170 -7.42 10.22 7.76
N SER A 171 -6.30 10.72 7.24
CA SER A 171 -6.21 12.10 6.78
C SER A 171 -5.15 12.37 5.70
N THR A 172 -5.41 13.35 4.82
CA THR A 172 -4.48 13.86 3.81
C THR A 172 -3.48 14.90 4.35
N ARG A 173 -3.54 15.24 5.64
CA ARG A 173 -2.65 16.25 6.27
C ARG A 173 -1.16 15.98 6.09
N GLN A 174 -0.76 14.70 6.11
CA GLN A 174 0.61 14.20 5.96
C GLN A 174 1.65 15.03 6.74
N ARG A 175 1.32 15.42 7.98
CA ARG A 175 1.97 16.53 8.70
C ARG A 175 3.47 16.30 8.91
N ARG A 176 3.86 15.07 9.22
CA ARG A 176 5.27 14.71 9.45
C ARG A 176 6.01 14.51 8.13
N SER A 177 5.39 13.86 7.14
CA SER A 177 5.96 13.75 5.78
C SER A 177 6.28 15.13 5.19
N ARG A 178 5.38 16.10 5.32
CA ARG A 178 5.57 17.49 4.90
C ARG A 178 6.71 18.21 5.62
N ALA A 179 6.89 17.93 6.92
CA ALA A 179 8.00 18.49 7.67
C ALA A 179 9.36 17.97 7.17
N LEU A 180 9.44 16.67 6.85
CA LEU A 180 10.66 16.04 6.35
C LEU A 180 11.09 16.55 4.97
N LEU A 181 10.16 17.06 4.14
CA LEU A 181 10.52 17.67 2.86
C LEU A 181 11.47 18.87 3.02
N LEU A 182 11.36 19.62 4.13
CA LEU A 182 12.27 20.73 4.42
C LEU A 182 13.71 20.24 4.68
N ASP A 183 13.86 19.07 5.31
CA ASP A 183 15.17 18.45 5.56
C ASP A 183 15.81 17.99 4.25
N ASP A 184 14.99 17.64 3.25
CA ASP A 184 15.39 17.30 1.88
C ASP A 184 15.48 18.55 0.96
N ASN A 185 15.36 19.78 1.50
CA ASN A 185 15.40 21.06 0.78
C ASN A 185 14.32 21.20 -0.32
N LYS A 186 13.13 20.62 -0.08
CA LYS A 186 11.94 20.69 -0.94
C LYS A 186 10.84 21.54 -0.28
N PRO A 187 9.93 22.16 -1.06
CA PRO A 187 8.75 22.82 -0.50
C PRO A 187 7.84 21.80 0.20
N GLN A 188 6.97 22.27 1.10
CA GLN A 188 6.04 21.39 1.80
C GLN A 188 4.78 21.20 0.97
N PHE A 189 4.42 19.95 0.72
CA PHE A 189 3.18 19.55 0.03
C PHE A 189 2.73 18.17 0.52
N SER A 190 1.43 17.89 0.41
CA SER A 190 0.92 16.53 0.60
C SER A 190 1.17 15.71 -0.65
N SER A 191 1.76 14.53 -0.51
CA SER A 191 2.03 13.67 -1.65
C SER A 191 0.74 13.09 -2.19
N LEU A 192 0.62 13.10 -3.52
CA LEU A 192 -0.31 12.26 -4.25
C LEU A 192 -0.02 10.78 -3.96
N ARG A 193 -1.06 9.97 -4.15
CA ARG A 193 -1.01 8.51 -4.22
C ARG A 193 -0.06 8.02 -5.32
N GLU A 194 0.32 6.74 -5.26
CA GLU A 194 1.21 6.14 -6.28
C GLU A 194 0.63 6.13 -7.71
N ASP A 195 -0.69 6.24 -7.89
CA ASP A 195 -1.37 6.39 -9.19
C ASP A 195 -1.40 7.84 -9.72
N LEU A 196 -1.13 8.81 -8.83
CA LEU A 196 -1.10 10.26 -9.05
C LEU A 196 -2.47 10.92 -9.21
N ASP A 197 -3.54 10.33 -8.64
CA ASP A 197 -4.90 10.82 -8.85
C ASP A 197 -5.43 11.72 -7.69
N SER A 198 -5.02 11.47 -6.44
CA SER A 198 -5.39 12.33 -5.27
C SER A 198 -4.38 12.18 -4.13
N GLU A 199 -4.46 13.00 -3.07
CA GLU A 199 -3.54 12.86 -1.93
C GLU A 199 -3.76 11.57 -1.12
N ALA A 200 -2.67 10.99 -0.63
CA ALA A 200 -2.75 9.81 0.22
C ALA A 200 -3.36 10.13 1.60
N PHE A 201 -4.44 9.41 1.95
CA PHE A 201 -4.97 9.33 3.31
C PHE A 201 -4.14 8.38 4.17
N VAL A 202 -3.55 8.88 5.25
CA VAL A 202 -2.74 8.11 6.20
C VAL A 202 -3.18 8.36 7.64
N LEU A 203 -2.80 7.48 8.55
CA LEU A 203 -3.29 7.51 9.93
C LEU A 203 -2.63 8.63 10.75
N HIS A 204 -3.48 9.33 11.49
CA HIS A 204 -3.11 10.35 12.46
C HIS A 204 -3.81 10.09 13.79
N VAL A 205 -3.22 10.58 14.87
CA VAL A 205 -3.83 10.63 16.21
C VAL A 205 -3.89 12.08 16.69
N MET A 206 -4.88 12.40 17.52
CA MET A 206 -5.01 13.70 18.18
C MET A 206 -5.61 13.55 19.58
N GLU A 207 -5.41 14.57 20.40
CA GLU A 207 -6.11 14.69 21.68
C GLU A 207 -7.62 14.90 21.49
N ALA A 208 -8.41 14.58 22.52
CA ALA A 208 -9.88 14.70 22.49
C ALA A 208 -10.40 16.14 22.20
N ASP A 209 -9.54 17.15 22.40
CA ASP A 209 -9.81 18.55 22.12
C ASP A 209 -9.32 19.02 20.74
N GLY A 210 -8.82 18.11 19.91
CA GLY A 210 -8.31 18.39 18.56
C GLY A 210 -6.89 18.96 18.53
N SER A 211 -6.19 19.01 19.67
CA SER A 211 -4.79 19.41 19.72
C SER A 211 -3.84 18.22 19.49
N ASP A 212 -2.54 18.55 19.36
CA ASP A 212 -1.43 17.59 19.19
C ASP A 212 -1.66 16.52 18.10
N ILE A 213 -2.01 16.96 16.90
CA ILE A 213 -2.17 16.07 15.74
C ILE A 213 -0.81 15.49 15.35
N GLN A 214 -0.68 14.16 15.42
CA GLN A 214 0.52 13.42 15.08
C GLN A 214 0.24 12.38 13.98
N GLN A 215 1.08 12.34 12.94
CA GLN A 215 1.04 11.29 11.92
C GLN A 215 1.71 10.02 12.44
N ILE A 216 1.04 8.87 12.30
CA ILE A 216 1.52 7.56 12.78
C ILE A 216 1.75 6.54 11.66
N SER A 217 1.20 6.76 10.45
CA SER A 217 1.52 5.93 9.27
C SER A 217 2.01 6.76 8.08
N PHE A 218 2.84 6.13 7.24
CA PHE A 218 3.64 6.79 6.20
C PHE A 218 3.54 6.12 4.83
N ASN A 219 2.42 5.45 4.55
CA ASN A 219 2.16 4.83 3.25
C ASN A 219 2.24 5.86 2.09
N GLN A 220 2.42 5.38 0.86
CA GLN A 220 2.32 6.21 -0.36
C GLN A 220 0.97 6.06 -1.07
N SER A 221 0.11 5.19 -0.55
CA SER A 221 -1.32 5.12 -0.88
C SER A 221 -2.14 5.20 0.41
N HIS A 222 -3.36 4.67 0.41
CA HIS A 222 -4.28 4.87 1.53
C HIS A 222 -4.07 3.88 2.70
N ASP A 223 -4.26 4.39 3.92
CA ASP A 223 -4.53 3.63 5.14
C ASP A 223 -5.89 4.10 5.70
N LEU A 224 -6.93 3.28 5.56
CA LEU A 224 -8.35 3.63 5.77
C LEU A 224 -9.03 2.79 6.86
N PHE A 225 -10.17 3.30 7.33
CA PHE A 225 -11.09 2.63 8.25
C PHE A 225 -10.42 2.09 9.53
N PRO A 226 -9.69 2.92 10.31
CA PRO A 226 -9.10 2.46 11.55
C PRO A 226 -10.18 2.03 12.56
N THR A 227 -9.95 0.88 13.18
CA THR A 227 -10.74 0.29 14.26
C THR A 227 -9.79 -0.09 15.39
N VAL A 228 -10.17 0.19 16.63
CA VAL A 228 -9.37 -0.20 17.80
C VAL A 228 -9.81 -1.58 18.29
N LEU A 229 -8.90 -2.54 18.21
CA LEU A 229 -9.09 -3.91 18.68
C LEU A 229 -9.03 -3.98 20.20
N ASN A 230 -9.61 -5.02 20.80
CA ASN A 230 -9.63 -5.26 22.25
C ASN A 230 -8.24 -5.34 22.88
N ASP A 231 -7.20 -5.70 22.11
CA ASP A 231 -5.80 -5.71 22.56
C ASP A 231 -5.14 -4.32 22.55
N GLY A 232 -5.84 -3.29 22.11
CA GLY A 232 -5.40 -1.90 22.08
C GLY A 232 -4.75 -1.46 20.77
N ARG A 233 -4.44 -2.39 19.86
CA ARG A 233 -3.89 -2.06 18.54
C ARG A 233 -4.96 -1.51 17.62
N ILE A 234 -4.53 -0.71 16.65
CA ILE A 234 -5.38 -0.16 15.60
C ILE A 234 -5.31 -1.10 14.40
N LEU A 235 -6.43 -1.73 14.05
CA LEU A 235 -6.63 -2.45 12.79
C LEU A 235 -7.12 -1.48 11.71
N PHE A 236 -6.60 -1.57 10.50
CA PHE A 236 -7.02 -0.72 9.39
C PHE A 236 -6.82 -1.44 8.05
N ASN A 237 -7.43 -0.91 6.98
CA ASN A 237 -7.22 -1.38 5.63
C ASN A 237 -6.11 -0.56 4.97
N ARG A 238 -5.05 -1.23 4.50
CA ARG A 238 -3.94 -0.61 3.77
C ARG A 238 -4.05 -0.95 2.29
N TRP A 239 -3.83 0.05 1.46
CA TRP A 239 -3.58 -0.09 0.04
C TRP A 239 -2.08 -0.21 -0.25
N ASP A 240 -1.64 -1.39 -0.65
CA ASP A 240 -0.31 -1.61 -1.23
C ASP A 240 -0.38 -1.41 -2.76
N ASN A 241 0.14 -0.30 -3.28
CA ASN A 241 0.15 0.02 -4.71
C ASN A 241 1.56 0.01 -5.36
N MET A 242 2.59 -0.26 -4.56
CA MET A 242 3.98 -0.09 -4.97
C MET A 242 4.40 -0.94 -6.18
N GLY A 243 4.79 -0.30 -7.28
CA GLY A 243 5.43 -0.99 -8.40
C GLY A 243 4.46 -1.86 -9.22
N GLY A 244 3.19 -1.46 -9.32
CA GLY A 244 2.14 -2.19 -10.03
C GLY A 244 1.52 -3.33 -9.21
N VAL A 245 1.73 -3.33 -7.91
CA VAL A 245 0.88 -4.09 -6.97
C VAL A 245 -0.44 -3.33 -6.86
N ASN A 246 -1.55 -4.03 -6.62
CA ASN A 246 -2.82 -3.40 -6.27
C ASN A 246 -3.53 -4.31 -5.28
N ARG A 247 -3.32 -4.09 -3.98
CA ARG A 247 -3.85 -4.97 -2.92
C ARG A 247 -4.38 -4.17 -1.75
N HIS A 248 -5.60 -4.48 -1.36
CA HIS A 248 -6.22 -4.01 -0.11
C HIS A 248 -6.18 -5.14 0.91
N SER A 249 -5.55 -4.88 2.06
CA SER A 249 -5.31 -5.88 3.09
C SER A 249 -5.38 -5.27 4.47
N LEU A 250 -5.61 -6.09 5.47
CA LEU A 250 -5.71 -5.64 6.85
C LEU A 250 -4.32 -5.60 7.49
N TYR A 251 -4.02 -4.49 8.15
CA TYR A 251 -2.79 -4.26 8.92
C TYR A 251 -3.14 -3.82 10.33
N THR A 252 -2.20 -4.01 11.26
CA THR A 252 -2.26 -3.47 12.61
C THR A 252 -1.10 -2.53 12.89
N ILE A 253 -1.29 -1.59 13.81
CA ILE A 253 -0.27 -0.67 14.29
C ILE A 253 -0.56 -0.31 15.75
N GLU A 254 0.46 0.01 16.54
CA GLU A 254 0.26 0.57 17.89
C GLU A 254 -0.18 2.05 17.83
N PRO A 255 -0.85 2.58 18.88
CA PRO A 255 -1.32 3.96 18.91
C PRO A 255 -0.23 5.04 18.72
N ASP A 256 1.04 4.71 18.93
CA ASP A 256 2.19 5.62 18.73
C ASP A 256 2.84 5.52 17.34
N GLY A 257 2.34 4.59 16.50
CA GLY A 257 2.83 4.31 15.15
C GLY A 257 3.89 3.21 15.04
N THR A 258 4.29 2.59 16.15
CA THR A 258 5.22 1.45 16.15
C THR A 258 4.51 0.14 15.79
N ASP A 259 5.31 -0.90 15.52
CA ASP A 259 4.84 -2.26 15.24
C ASP A 259 3.81 -2.36 14.12
N LEU A 260 4.01 -1.59 13.04
CA LEU A 260 3.19 -1.73 11.84
C LEU A 260 3.31 -3.15 11.28
N ALA A 261 2.27 -3.97 11.35
CA ALA A 261 2.32 -5.37 10.97
C ALA A 261 1.20 -5.74 9.99
N PHE A 262 1.53 -6.58 9.00
CA PHE A 262 0.51 -7.25 8.21
C PHE A 262 -0.36 -8.12 9.13
N HIS A 263 -1.67 -8.11 8.91
CA HIS A 263 -2.61 -8.87 9.74
C HIS A 263 -3.32 -9.98 8.95
N TYR A 264 -3.95 -9.63 7.82
CA TYR A 264 -4.74 -10.57 7.02
C TYR A 264 -5.00 -10.08 5.59
N GLY A 265 -5.01 -11.02 4.63
CA GLY A 265 -5.61 -10.84 3.31
C GLY A 265 -4.71 -10.25 2.23
N TYR A 266 -3.39 -10.51 2.24
CA TYR A 266 -2.46 -10.01 1.22
C TYR A 266 -2.64 -10.70 -0.14
N HIS A 267 -3.21 -11.90 -0.16
CA HIS A 267 -3.53 -12.67 -1.37
C HIS A 267 -5.03 -12.97 -1.50
N SER A 268 -5.86 -12.23 -0.78
CA SER A 268 -7.30 -12.48 -0.64
C SER A 268 -8.18 -11.48 -1.41
N GLN A 269 -7.64 -10.84 -2.45
CA GLN A 269 -8.35 -9.84 -3.26
C GLN A 269 -9.45 -10.48 -4.11
N GLU A 270 -9.21 -11.65 -4.68
CA GLU A 270 -10.18 -12.39 -5.52
C GLU A 270 -11.09 -13.31 -4.69
N THR A 271 -11.73 -12.76 -3.64
CA THR A 271 -12.58 -13.52 -2.72
C THR A 271 -14.07 -13.22 -2.85
N GLY A 272 -14.46 -12.36 -3.79
CA GLY A 272 -15.85 -12.09 -4.13
C GLY A 272 -16.60 -13.33 -4.64
N SER A 273 -17.89 -13.16 -4.86
CA SER A 273 -18.76 -14.16 -5.51
C SER A 273 -18.30 -14.50 -6.92
N GLU A 274 -18.51 -15.74 -7.36
CA GLU A 274 -18.19 -16.17 -8.73
C GLU A 274 -19.06 -15.45 -9.78
N ASN A 275 -18.44 -15.04 -10.89
CA ASN A 275 -19.12 -14.50 -12.06
C ASN A 275 -19.71 -15.62 -12.95
N GLU A 276 -20.35 -15.26 -14.08
CA GLU A 276 -20.94 -16.23 -15.02
C GLU A 276 -19.92 -17.23 -15.62
N GLU A 277 -18.64 -16.88 -15.63
CA GLU A 277 -17.54 -17.71 -16.12
C GLU A 277 -16.99 -18.67 -15.04
N GLY A 278 -17.46 -18.54 -13.79
CA GLY A 278 -17.03 -19.33 -12.64
C GLY A 278 -15.76 -18.81 -11.99
N GLU A 279 -15.35 -17.58 -12.28
CA GLU A 279 -14.18 -16.93 -11.69
C GLU A 279 -14.62 -16.04 -10.53
N ARG A 280 -13.88 -16.09 -9.40
CA ARG A 280 -14.11 -15.15 -8.30
C ARG A 280 -13.66 -13.77 -8.71
N THR A 281 -14.36 -12.75 -8.21
CA THR A 281 -14.08 -11.35 -8.51
C THR A 281 -13.35 -10.67 -7.37
N GLU A 282 -12.78 -9.51 -7.69
CA GLU A 282 -12.19 -8.61 -6.72
C GLU A 282 -13.21 -8.21 -5.65
N ALA A 283 -12.75 -8.21 -4.40
CA ALA A 283 -13.50 -7.74 -3.26
C ALA A 283 -12.57 -7.08 -2.23
N ALA A 284 -13.08 -6.03 -1.60
CA ALA A 284 -12.39 -5.27 -0.58
C ALA A 284 -12.96 -5.50 0.82
N PHE A 285 -12.08 -5.41 1.82
CA PHE A 285 -12.44 -5.49 3.24
C PHE A 285 -12.88 -4.11 3.76
N VAL A 286 -14.19 -3.84 3.75
CA VAL A 286 -14.72 -2.52 4.12
C VAL A 286 -15.15 -2.49 5.59
N ARG A 287 -14.74 -1.42 6.30
CA ARG A 287 -15.11 -1.08 7.69
C ARG A 287 -14.94 -2.26 8.68
N PRO A 288 -13.73 -2.79 8.85
CA PRO A 288 -13.50 -3.92 9.74
C PRO A 288 -13.81 -3.58 11.20
N ARG A 289 -14.43 -4.53 11.91
CA ARG A 289 -14.79 -4.42 13.33
C ARG A 289 -14.56 -5.75 14.03
N GLU A 290 -14.15 -5.72 15.28
CA GLU A 290 -14.03 -6.95 16.06
C GLU A 290 -15.41 -7.43 16.54
N LEU A 291 -15.67 -8.74 16.47
CA LEU A 291 -16.84 -9.38 17.05
C LEU A 291 -16.59 -9.68 18.54
N PRO A 292 -17.65 -9.88 19.35
CA PRO A 292 -17.49 -10.29 20.75
C PRO A 292 -16.72 -11.60 20.96
N ASP A 293 -16.60 -12.44 19.93
CA ASP A 293 -15.85 -13.69 19.96
C ASP A 293 -14.39 -13.56 19.48
N GLY A 294 -13.95 -12.35 19.11
CA GLY A 294 -12.60 -12.03 18.65
C GLY A 294 -12.37 -12.17 17.14
N ARG A 295 -13.34 -12.67 16.37
CA ARG A 295 -13.25 -12.65 14.90
C ARG A 295 -13.43 -11.24 14.36
N LEU A 296 -13.00 -10.99 13.14
CA LEU A 296 -13.23 -9.70 12.47
C LEU A 296 -14.49 -9.79 11.60
N LEU A 297 -15.41 -8.87 11.77
CA LEU A 297 -16.55 -8.64 10.90
C LEU A 297 -16.20 -7.57 9.87
N ILE A 298 -16.43 -7.87 8.59
CA ILE A 298 -16.25 -6.94 7.48
C ILE A 298 -17.47 -6.96 6.55
N THR A 299 -17.67 -5.87 5.82
CA THR A 299 -18.52 -5.88 4.62
C THR A 299 -17.64 -6.21 3.42
N LEU A 300 -17.86 -7.36 2.78
CA LEU A 300 -17.12 -7.80 1.60
C LEU A 300 -17.88 -7.36 0.35
N ARG A 301 -17.29 -6.46 -0.44
CA ARG A 301 -17.92 -5.92 -1.66
C ARG A 301 -16.89 -5.60 -2.73
N ALA A 302 -17.35 -5.42 -3.97
CA ALA A 302 -16.52 -4.80 -4.99
C ALA A 302 -16.01 -3.43 -4.52
N PRO A 303 -14.76 -3.05 -4.84
CA PRO A 303 -14.18 -1.75 -4.48
C PRO A 303 -14.99 -0.56 -4.99
N GLU A 304 -15.58 -0.71 -6.19
CA GLU A 304 -16.34 0.31 -6.88
C GLU A 304 -17.75 -0.23 -7.21
N GLY A 305 -18.76 0.63 -7.17
CA GLY A 305 -20.07 0.34 -7.74
C GLY A 305 -21.25 1.12 -7.14
N THR A 306 -22.37 1.11 -7.86
CA THR A 306 -23.63 1.80 -7.48
C THR A 306 -24.54 1.00 -6.56
N SER A 307 -24.12 -0.22 -6.16
CA SER A 307 -24.90 -1.05 -5.24
C SER A 307 -24.73 -0.66 -3.78
N TYR A 308 -23.64 0.05 -3.43
CA TYR A 308 -23.29 0.53 -2.08
C TYR A 308 -23.17 -0.53 -0.98
N GLY A 309 -23.22 -1.83 -1.31
CA GLY A 309 -23.24 -2.89 -0.31
C GLY A 309 -22.66 -4.20 -0.78
N GLY A 310 -22.55 -5.14 0.15
CA GLY A 310 -21.95 -6.45 -0.09
C GLY A 310 -22.42 -7.50 0.92
N ASP A 311 -21.59 -8.51 1.11
CA ASP A 311 -21.82 -9.61 2.04
C ASP A 311 -21.26 -9.32 3.43
N LEU A 312 -21.83 -9.93 4.46
CA LEU A 312 -21.31 -9.92 5.82
C LEU A 312 -20.37 -11.11 6.01
N VAL A 313 -19.09 -10.85 6.24
CA VAL A 313 -18.07 -11.90 6.36
C VAL A 313 -17.40 -11.81 7.73
N ALA A 314 -17.30 -12.95 8.40
CA ALA A 314 -16.49 -13.11 9.60
C ALA A 314 -15.13 -13.75 9.23
N ILE A 315 -14.04 -13.15 9.68
CA ILE A 315 -12.66 -13.56 9.45
C ILE A 315 -12.05 -14.07 10.76
N ASP A 316 -11.52 -15.28 10.74
CA ASP A 316 -10.70 -15.83 11.82
C ASP A 316 -9.22 -15.47 11.62
N SER A 317 -8.92 -14.19 11.82
CA SER A 317 -7.55 -13.67 11.69
C SER A 317 -6.59 -14.15 12.79
N VAL A 318 -7.11 -14.85 13.79
CA VAL A 318 -6.30 -15.48 14.84
C VAL A 318 -5.66 -16.76 14.31
N ASN A 319 -6.37 -17.58 13.53
CA ASN A 319 -5.83 -18.84 13.03
C ASN A 319 -5.35 -18.79 11.57
N TYR A 320 -5.74 -17.75 10.83
CA TYR A 320 -5.47 -17.60 9.40
C TYR A 320 -4.90 -16.23 9.07
N THR A 321 -4.13 -16.18 7.99
CA THR A 321 -3.55 -14.95 7.42
C THR A 321 -4.13 -14.64 6.04
N GLU A 322 -4.76 -15.62 5.38
CA GLU A 322 -5.44 -15.48 4.10
C GLU A 322 -6.79 -16.23 4.11
N ALA A 323 -7.68 -15.86 3.18
CA ALA A 323 -8.99 -16.49 3.00
C ALA A 323 -8.92 -17.99 2.75
N PHE A 324 -7.85 -18.45 2.07
CA PHE A 324 -7.66 -19.85 1.68
C PHE A 324 -6.28 -20.40 2.09
N SER A 325 -5.83 -20.10 3.32
CA SER A 325 -4.54 -20.58 3.87
C SER A 325 -4.66 -21.83 4.75
N GLU A 326 -3.56 -22.57 4.93
CA GLU A 326 -3.45 -23.63 5.94
C GLU A 326 -3.58 -23.05 7.36
N PRO A 327 -4.49 -23.57 8.21
CA PRO A 327 -4.58 -23.13 9.60
C PRO A 327 -3.36 -23.59 10.41
N GLU A 328 -3.06 -22.89 11.51
CA GLU A 328 -2.02 -23.28 12.48
C GLU A 328 -2.28 -24.59 13.25
N GLY A 329 -3.28 -25.37 12.87
CA GLY A 329 -3.69 -26.61 13.52
C GLY A 329 -4.48 -27.54 12.58
N GLU A 330 -5.31 -28.41 13.15
CA GLU A 330 -6.26 -29.19 12.34
C GLU A 330 -7.47 -28.32 11.99
N GLY A 331 -7.69 -28.04 10.70
CA GLY A 331 -8.83 -27.25 10.21
C GLY A 331 -9.00 -27.29 8.70
N GLU A 332 -10.00 -26.58 8.19
CA GLU A 332 -10.24 -26.41 6.75
C GLU A 332 -9.47 -25.18 6.21
N LEU A 333 -9.23 -25.12 4.90
CA LEU A 333 -8.58 -24.00 4.19
C LEU A 333 -9.54 -22.82 4.00
N VAL A 334 -10.19 -22.37 5.08
CA VAL A 334 -11.24 -21.35 5.03
C VAL A 334 -11.03 -20.40 6.21
N GLY A 335 -10.28 -19.31 5.97
CA GLY A 335 -9.99 -18.28 6.97
C GLY A 335 -11.10 -17.25 7.16
N GLN A 336 -12.06 -17.22 6.22
CA GLN A 336 -13.22 -16.35 6.29
C GLN A 336 -14.50 -17.05 5.82
N SER A 337 -15.63 -16.65 6.40
CA SER A 337 -16.94 -17.22 6.07
C SER A 337 -18.01 -16.16 6.05
N SER A 338 -18.91 -16.23 5.06
CA SER A 338 -20.16 -15.47 5.08
C SER A 338 -20.97 -15.84 6.32
N ILE A 339 -21.47 -14.82 7.02
CA ILE A 339 -22.44 -14.97 8.11
C ILE A 339 -23.84 -14.51 7.68
N SER A 340 -24.02 -14.20 6.40
CA SER A 340 -25.34 -13.97 5.84
C SER A 340 -26.15 -15.28 5.82
N LEU A 341 -27.42 -15.18 6.19
CA LEU A 341 -28.39 -16.28 6.23
C LEU A 341 -28.62 -16.93 4.87
N LYS A 342 -28.37 -16.19 3.79
CA LYS A 342 -28.48 -16.63 2.41
C LYS A 342 -27.35 -16.02 1.60
N GLU A 343 -27.07 -16.63 0.46
CA GLU A 343 -26.04 -16.19 -0.48
C GLU A 343 -26.24 -14.74 -0.92
N ILE A 344 -25.14 -14.00 -0.91
CA ILE A 344 -25.03 -12.61 -1.35
C ILE A 344 -24.04 -12.57 -2.52
N ILE A 345 -24.45 -11.90 -3.60
CA ILE A 345 -23.61 -11.70 -4.79
C ILE A 345 -22.88 -10.37 -4.63
N THR A 346 -21.54 -10.39 -4.73
CA THR A 346 -20.67 -9.22 -4.50
C THR A 346 -20.03 -8.67 -5.78
N HIS A 347 -20.19 -9.33 -6.93
CA HIS A 347 -19.57 -8.94 -8.21
C HIS A 347 -20.38 -7.88 -8.99
N GLY A 348 -21.21 -7.08 -8.31
CA GLY A 348 -22.07 -6.08 -8.95
C GLY A 348 -23.36 -6.62 -9.61
N GLY A 349 -23.51 -7.95 -9.71
CA GLY A 349 -24.75 -8.58 -10.15
C GLY A 349 -25.90 -8.45 -9.14
N LEU A 350 -27.13 -8.77 -9.59
CA LEU A 350 -28.32 -8.74 -8.73
C LEU A 350 -28.27 -9.85 -7.66
N SER A 351 -28.01 -9.47 -6.41
CA SER A 351 -28.06 -10.36 -5.25
C SER A 351 -29.50 -10.59 -4.79
N ALA A 352 -30.13 -11.72 -5.14
CA ALA A 352 -31.55 -11.98 -4.84
C ALA A 352 -31.95 -11.88 -3.35
N ASN A 353 -30.99 -11.98 -2.43
CA ASN A 353 -31.22 -11.89 -0.98
C ASN A 353 -30.87 -10.51 -0.39
N GLY A 354 -30.65 -9.53 -1.25
CA GLY A 354 -30.30 -8.17 -0.88
C GLY A 354 -28.79 -7.97 -0.70
N LEU A 355 -28.45 -6.80 -0.17
CA LEU A 355 -27.07 -6.36 0.08
C LEU A 355 -27.00 -5.60 1.40
N PHE A 356 -25.81 -5.58 2.01
CA PHE A 356 -25.55 -4.88 3.27
C PHE A 356 -24.58 -3.71 3.03
N ALA A 357 -25.03 -2.47 3.30
CA ALA A 357 -24.18 -1.28 3.15
C ALA A 357 -23.28 -1.03 4.39
N SER A 358 -23.77 -1.41 5.57
CA SER A 358 -23.04 -1.26 6.83
C SER A 358 -23.53 -2.24 7.89
N VAL A 359 -22.65 -2.54 8.85
CA VAL A 359 -22.92 -3.47 9.93
C VAL A 359 -22.25 -3.04 11.23
N TRP A 360 -22.96 -3.23 12.35
CA TRP A 360 -22.49 -2.99 13.70
C TRP A 360 -22.88 -4.15 14.63
N PRO A 361 -21.93 -4.83 15.30
CA PRO A 361 -22.26 -5.95 16.18
C PRO A 361 -22.79 -5.50 17.54
N PHE A 362 -23.70 -6.28 18.12
CA PHE A 362 -24.08 -6.16 19.53
C PHE A 362 -23.05 -6.88 20.43
N TYR A 363 -22.64 -6.26 21.53
CA TYR A 363 -21.71 -6.75 22.55
C TYR A 363 -22.43 -7.26 23.81
N ASP A 364 -23.67 -7.71 23.65
CA ASP A 364 -24.52 -8.23 24.72
C ASP A 364 -24.49 -9.76 24.85
N GLY A 365 -23.59 -10.41 24.11
CA GLY A 365 -23.43 -11.87 24.06
C GLY A 365 -24.43 -12.59 23.14
N THR A 366 -25.17 -11.85 22.30
CA THR A 366 -26.03 -12.40 21.24
C THR A 366 -25.34 -12.38 19.87
N SER A 367 -25.95 -13.01 18.87
CA SER A 367 -25.56 -12.96 17.45
C SER A 367 -26.28 -11.83 16.69
N ARG A 368 -26.77 -10.82 17.40
CA ARG A 368 -27.46 -9.69 16.78
C ARG A 368 -26.46 -8.73 16.17
N LEU A 369 -26.84 -8.18 15.02
CA LEU A 369 -26.16 -7.13 14.29
C LEU A 369 -27.17 -6.03 13.99
N LEU A 370 -26.78 -4.77 14.08
CA LEU A 370 -27.49 -3.67 13.46
C LEU A 370 -26.95 -3.53 12.03
N VAL A 371 -27.81 -3.66 11.04
CA VAL A 371 -27.41 -3.66 9.63
C VAL A 371 -28.18 -2.62 8.83
N SER A 372 -27.49 -1.94 7.92
CA SER A 372 -28.15 -1.31 6.78
C SER A 372 -28.30 -2.36 5.67
N TRP A 373 -29.53 -2.66 5.29
CA TRP A 373 -29.85 -3.69 4.30
C TRP A 373 -30.90 -3.22 3.30
N SER A 374 -30.66 -3.51 2.03
CA SER A 374 -31.59 -3.31 0.93
C SER A 374 -32.08 -4.65 0.41
N GLU A 375 -33.39 -4.78 0.21
CA GLU A 375 -33.95 -5.87 -0.58
C GLU A 375 -33.50 -5.74 -2.04
N CYS A 376 -33.38 -6.87 -2.76
CA CYS A 376 -33.15 -6.84 -4.19
C CYS A 376 -34.40 -6.43 -4.94
N ARG A 377 -34.27 -5.45 -5.84
CA ARG A 377 -35.39 -4.90 -6.59
C ARG A 377 -35.04 -4.72 -8.07
N VAL A 378 -36.04 -4.91 -8.93
CA VAL A 378 -35.98 -4.67 -10.38
C VAL A 378 -37.19 -3.86 -10.83
N LEU A 379 -37.08 -3.17 -11.96
CA LEU A 379 -38.16 -2.39 -12.53
C LEU A 379 -39.05 -3.26 -13.44
N GLU A 380 -40.37 -3.20 -13.21
CA GLU A 380 -41.35 -3.76 -14.16
C GLU A 380 -41.45 -2.84 -15.39
N MET A 381 -40.95 -3.28 -16.55
CA MET A 381 -40.81 -2.44 -17.76
C MET A 381 -42.07 -1.67 -18.19
N ASP A 382 -43.26 -2.27 -18.02
CA ASP A 382 -44.52 -1.64 -18.45
C ASP A 382 -45.01 -0.52 -17.51
N THR A 383 -44.61 -0.58 -16.23
CA THR A 383 -45.14 0.32 -15.18
C THR A 383 -44.07 1.15 -14.49
N GLU A 384 -42.79 0.83 -14.72
CA GLU A 384 -41.62 1.39 -14.05
C GLU A 384 -41.70 1.30 -12.51
N LEU A 385 -42.50 0.34 -12.00
CA LEU A 385 -42.63 0.11 -10.57
C LEU A 385 -41.58 -0.90 -10.08
N PRO A 386 -40.96 -0.66 -8.91
CA PRO A 386 -40.04 -1.61 -8.32
C PRO A 386 -40.78 -2.90 -7.89
N ARG A 387 -40.13 -4.04 -8.17
CA ARG A 387 -40.58 -5.39 -7.82
C ARG A 387 -39.44 -6.13 -7.14
N PRO A 388 -39.72 -6.98 -6.14
CA PRO A 388 -38.68 -7.80 -5.52
C PRO A 388 -38.09 -8.80 -6.52
N CYS A 389 -36.80 -9.10 -6.39
CA CYS A 389 -36.09 -10.07 -7.22
C CYS A 389 -36.53 -11.52 -6.94
N THR A 390 -37.70 -11.91 -7.44
CA THR A 390 -38.16 -13.30 -7.42
C THR A 390 -37.66 -14.05 -8.65
N GLU A 391 -37.69 -15.39 -8.63
CA GLU A 391 -37.38 -16.22 -9.82
C GLU A 391 -38.18 -15.78 -11.07
N GLU A 392 -39.43 -15.33 -10.89
CA GLU A 392 -40.26 -14.83 -11.98
C GLU A 392 -39.64 -13.59 -12.64
N TRP A 393 -39.22 -12.60 -11.84
CA TRP A 393 -38.65 -11.35 -12.34
C TRP A 393 -37.22 -11.50 -12.84
N LEU A 394 -36.41 -12.33 -12.19
CA LEU A 394 -35.04 -12.61 -12.62
C LEU A 394 -34.95 -13.45 -13.90
N SER A 395 -36.06 -14.11 -14.30
CA SER A 395 -36.11 -14.92 -15.52
C SER A 395 -36.51 -14.15 -16.78
N GLN A 396 -36.72 -12.84 -16.71
CA GLN A 396 -37.07 -12.02 -17.87
C GLN A 396 -35.88 -11.85 -18.83
N GLU A 397 -36.16 -11.62 -20.11
CA GLU A 397 -35.10 -11.43 -21.13
C GLU A 397 -34.31 -10.13 -20.91
N GLU A 398 -34.96 -9.12 -20.31
CA GLU A 398 -34.35 -7.83 -19.97
C GLU A 398 -34.70 -7.50 -18.53
N VAL A 399 -33.69 -7.45 -17.66
CA VAL A 399 -33.83 -7.15 -16.24
C VAL A 399 -33.14 -5.83 -15.97
N VAL A 400 -33.90 -4.83 -15.53
CA VAL A 400 -33.38 -3.51 -15.15
C VAL A 400 -33.39 -3.42 -13.63
N PRO A 401 -32.23 -3.28 -12.96
CA PRO A 401 -32.18 -3.02 -11.53
C PRO A 401 -32.99 -1.77 -11.17
N ALA A 402 -33.73 -1.82 -10.07
CA ALA A 402 -34.30 -0.61 -9.47
C ALA A 402 -33.33 -0.06 -8.43
N ASP A 403 -33.44 1.24 -8.13
CA ASP A 403 -32.61 1.89 -7.12
C ASP A 403 -32.62 1.11 -5.80
N PRO A 404 -31.48 1.03 -5.09
CA PRO A 404 -31.41 0.36 -3.81
C PRO A 404 -32.22 1.11 -2.75
N LEU A 405 -32.76 0.38 -1.78
CA LEU A 405 -33.61 0.91 -0.71
C LEU A 405 -33.13 0.41 0.65
N TYR A 406 -32.01 0.97 1.10
CA TYR A 406 -31.34 0.57 2.33
C TYR A 406 -32.07 1.09 3.58
N GLY A 407 -32.75 0.18 4.28
CA GLY A 407 -33.32 0.43 5.61
C GLY A 407 -32.41 -0.06 6.74
N LEU A 408 -32.75 0.27 7.98
CA LEU A 408 -32.01 -0.18 9.17
C LEU A 408 -32.74 -1.35 9.85
N TRP A 409 -32.03 -2.42 10.14
CA TRP A 409 -32.59 -3.67 10.65
C TRP A 409 -31.75 -4.24 11.80
N ILE A 410 -32.40 -4.98 12.71
CA ILE A 410 -31.72 -5.92 13.59
C ILE A 410 -31.70 -7.26 12.88
N TYR A 411 -30.50 -7.80 12.68
CA TYR A 411 -30.23 -9.06 12.01
C TYR A 411 -29.63 -10.05 13.00
N ASP A 412 -30.23 -11.22 13.16
CA ASP A 412 -29.69 -12.29 13.97
C ASP A 412 -29.29 -13.46 13.07
N TYR A 413 -27.97 -13.62 12.87
CA TYR A 413 -27.43 -14.63 11.96
C TYR A 413 -27.47 -16.05 12.53
N SER A 414 -27.71 -16.24 13.84
CA SER A 414 -27.85 -17.58 14.43
C SER A 414 -29.31 -18.02 14.51
N GLU A 415 -30.22 -17.11 14.87
CA GLU A 415 -31.65 -17.38 14.97
C GLU A 415 -32.38 -17.25 13.63
N GLY A 416 -31.74 -16.67 12.61
CA GLY A 416 -32.32 -16.52 11.28
C GLY A 416 -33.42 -15.47 11.21
N THR A 417 -33.28 -14.38 11.96
CA THR A 417 -34.31 -13.34 12.06
C THR A 417 -33.80 -11.99 11.55
N GLN A 418 -34.72 -11.21 10.97
CA GLN A 418 -34.46 -9.87 10.47
C GLN A 418 -35.66 -8.99 10.82
N LEU A 419 -35.43 -7.94 11.61
CA LEU A 419 -36.48 -7.06 12.17
C LEU A 419 -36.23 -5.61 11.75
N PRO A 420 -37.18 -4.96 11.05
CA PRO A 420 -37.00 -3.59 10.60
C PRO A 420 -37.04 -2.64 11.79
N ILE A 421 -36.12 -1.67 11.82
CA ILE A 421 -36.06 -0.57 12.78
C ILE A 421 -36.39 0.77 12.11
N VAL A 422 -35.81 1.01 10.93
CA VAL A 422 -36.09 2.18 10.10
C VAL A 422 -36.36 1.68 8.69
N VAL A 423 -37.52 2.03 8.15
CA VAL A 423 -37.87 1.74 6.76
C VAL A 423 -37.45 2.96 5.93
N ALA A 424 -36.65 2.74 4.88
CA ALA A 424 -36.27 3.82 3.97
C ALA A 424 -37.42 4.18 3.02
N GLU A 425 -37.46 5.46 2.61
CA GLU A 425 -38.36 5.97 1.60
C GLU A 425 -37.70 5.94 0.21
N GLU A 426 -38.48 5.90 -0.88
CA GLU A 426 -37.91 5.92 -2.23
C GLU A 426 -37.08 7.19 -2.45
N GLY A 427 -35.87 7.04 -3.00
CA GLY A 427 -34.90 8.13 -3.14
C GLY A 427 -34.01 8.33 -1.91
N GLU A 428 -34.23 7.61 -0.81
CA GLU A 428 -33.43 7.69 0.41
C GLU A 428 -32.72 6.38 0.74
N MET A 429 -31.62 6.49 1.48
CA MET A 429 -30.92 5.36 2.07
C MET A 429 -30.46 5.65 3.49
N ILE A 430 -30.41 4.61 4.32
CA ILE A 430 -29.62 4.60 5.54
C ILE A 430 -28.24 4.05 5.20
N SER A 431 -27.21 4.88 5.09
CA SER A 431 -25.87 4.40 4.66
C SER A 431 -25.11 3.73 5.80
N GLU A 432 -25.27 4.22 7.03
CA GLU A 432 -24.55 3.73 8.20
C GLU A 432 -25.41 3.72 9.47
N GLY A 433 -25.19 2.75 10.36
CA GLY A 433 -25.82 2.68 11.67
C GLY A 433 -24.88 2.18 12.75
N ALA A 434 -25.03 2.73 13.97
CA ALA A 434 -24.23 2.41 15.13
C ALA A 434 -25.08 2.28 16.40
N ILE A 435 -24.61 1.47 17.34
CA ILE A 435 -25.29 1.19 18.61
C ILE A 435 -24.53 1.89 19.74
N LEU A 436 -25.26 2.62 20.58
CA LEU A 436 -24.70 3.34 21.73
C LEU A 436 -24.79 2.49 23.00
N GLU A 437 -24.25 1.29 22.91
CA GLU A 437 -24.14 0.37 24.03
C GLU A 437 -22.79 0.50 24.73
N PRO A 438 -22.75 0.43 26.07
CA PRO A 438 -21.49 0.27 26.78
C PRO A 438 -20.88 -1.10 26.45
N ARG A 439 -19.60 -1.11 26.09
CA ARG A 439 -18.80 -2.29 25.81
C ARG A 439 -17.53 -2.31 26.67
N THR A 440 -16.79 -3.40 26.57
CA THR A 440 -15.47 -3.49 27.20
C THR A 440 -14.54 -2.47 26.55
N GLU A 441 -13.90 -1.66 27.39
CA GLU A 441 -12.87 -0.73 26.94
C GLU A 441 -11.66 -1.54 26.43
N PRO A 442 -11.13 -1.23 25.23
CA PRO A 442 -9.95 -1.91 24.73
C PRO A 442 -8.73 -1.72 25.65
N ALA A 443 -7.75 -2.63 25.57
CA ALA A 443 -6.54 -2.52 26.36
C ALA A 443 -5.79 -1.22 26.04
N TYR A 444 -5.33 -0.51 27.07
CA TYR A 444 -4.52 0.67 26.89
C TYR A 444 -3.05 0.28 26.64
N ILE A 445 -2.51 0.71 25.50
CA ILE A 445 -1.09 0.63 25.17
C ILE A 445 -0.46 2.02 25.44
N PRO A 446 0.37 2.18 26.48
CA PRO A 446 1.01 3.45 26.78
C PRO A 446 2.10 3.78 25.76
N GLU A 447 2.26 5.07 25.46
CA GLU A 447 3.41 5.53 24.68
C GLU A 447 4.73 5.20 25.42
N PRO A 448 5.73 4.69 24.70
CA PRO A 448 7.02 4.37 25.29
C PRO A 448 7.74 5.64 25.76
N VAL A 449 8.33 5.61 26.95
CA VAL A 449 9.08 6.74 27.48
C VAL A 449 10.54 6.66 27.03
N PRO A 450 11.07 7.65 26.28
CA PRO A 450 12.47 7.66 25.85
C PRO A 450 13.46 7.62 27.03
N GLY A 451 14.46 6.75 26.92
CA GLY A 451 15.47 6.51 27.96
C GLY A 451 15.01 5.59 29.10
N ILE A 452 13.74 5.14 29.08
CA ILE A 452 13.20 4.14 30.02
C ILE A 452 12.79 2.88 29.24
N ASP A 453 11.87 3.04 28.28
CA ASP A 453 11.27 1.93 27.53
C ASP A 453 11.96 1.72 26.18
N ILE A 454 12.36 2.82 25.52
CA ILE A 454 13.10 2.84 24.26
C ILE A 454 14.38 3.66 24.38
N ASP A 455 15.31 3.48 23.44
CA ASP A 455 16.58 4.19 23.44
C ASP A 455 16.39 5.69 23.15
N GLY A 456 16.67 6.53 24.15
CA GLY A 456 16.53 7.98 24.03
C GLY A 456 17.50 8.61 23.03
N ASP A 457 18.68 8.02 22.82
CA ASP A 457 19.66 8.54 21.86
C ASP A 457 19.16 8.32 20.41
N LEU A 458 18.45 7.22 20.15
CA LEU A 458 17.80 6.96 18.86
C LEU A 458 16.63 7.92 18.60
N VAL A 459 15.82 8.19 19.64
CA VAL A 459 14.72 9.16 19.56
C VAL A 459 15.25 10.56 19.27
N ASP A 460 16.27 11.02 20.00
CA ASP A 460 16.90 12.33 19.81
C ASP A 460 17.54 12.47 18.41
N ALA A 461 18.04 11.36 17.85
CA ALA A 461 18.60 11.31 16.50
C ALA A 461 17.54 11.15 15.39
N GLY A 462 16.28 10.88 15.73
CA GLY A 462 15.20 10.67 14.76
C GLY A 462 15.36 9.39 13.93
N VAL A 463 15.91 8.32 14.51
CA VAL A 463 16.20 7.05 13.83
C VAL A 463 15.59 5.86 14.57
N GLY A 464 15.25 4.82 13.82
CA GLY A 464 14.97 3.46 14.33
C GLY A 464 16.06 2.47 13.90
N ILE A 465 15.93 1.21 14.27
CA ILE A 465 16.84 0.13 13.89
C ILE A 465 16.10 -0.91 13.06
N LEU A 466 16.63 -1.24 11.88
CA LEU A 466 16.25 -2.45 11.14
C LEU A 466 17.20 -3.59 11.50
N ASP A 467 16.66 -4.71 11.97
CA ASP A 467 17.40 -5.91 12.38
C ASP A 467 16.88 -7.14 11.61
N ILE A 468 17.66 -7.59 10.63
CA ILE A 468 17.38 -8.76 9.79
C ILE A 468 18.27 -9.91 10.25
N ARG A 469 17.67 -11.05 10.63
CA ARG A 469 18.45 -12.20 11.11
C ARG A 469 19.31 -12.81 10.02
N SER A 470 18.78 -13.02 8.82
CA SER A 470 19.57 -13.33 7.63
C SER A 470 18.84 -13.01 6.34
N VAL A 471 19.49 -12.34 5.39
CA VAL A 471 18.96 -12.16 4.02
C VAL A 471 18.94 -13.46 3.20
N TYR A 472 19.46 -14.56 3.75
CA TYR A 472 19.44 -15.89 3.14
C TYR A 472 18.37 -16.81 3.73
N ASP A 473 17.65 -16.32 4.74
CA ASP A 473 16.42 -16.94 5.24
C ASP A 473 15.28 -16.46 4.32
N PHE A 474 14.65 -17.38 3.60
CA PHE A 474 13.45 -17.10 2.80
C PHE A 474 12.30 -17.94 3.33
N ASP A 475 11.31 -17.28 3.92
CA ASP A 475 10.12 -17.91 4.47
C ASP A 475 10.44 -19.01 5.51
N GLY A 476 11.51 -18.82 6.30
CA GLY A 476 12.00 -19.77 7.30
C GLY A 476 12.94 -20.84 6.74
N GLU A 477 13.29 -20.78 5.45
CA GLU A 477 14.17 -21.74 4.79
C GLU A 477 15.58 -21.18 4.52
N ASP A 478 16.60 -21.99 4.81
CA ASP A 478 17.99 -21.69 4.47
C ASP A 478 18.26 -22.01 2.99
N VAL A 479 18.44 -20.98 2.16
CA VAL A 479 18.60 -21.15 0.71
C VAL A 479 20.05 -21.29 0.23
N VAL A 480 21.05 -21.09 1.09
CA VAL A 480 22.48 -21.09 0.69
C VAL A 480 23.41 -21.92 1.59
N GLY A 481 22.92 -22.45 2.71
CA GLY A 481 23.76 -23.01 3.76
C GLY A 481 24.39 -21.91 4.62
N ILE A 482 23.58 -21.19 5.40
CA ILE A 482 23.99 -20.00 6.16
C ILE A 482 25.22 -20.29 7.05
N ALA A 483 25.29 -21.46 7.68
CA ALA A 483 26.42 -21.84 8.52
C ALA A 483 27.76 -21.92 7.75
N ASP A 484 27.73 -22.38 6.49
CA ASP A 484 28.91 -22.48 5.64
C ASP A 484 29.33 -21.08 5.14
N VAL A 485 28.36 -20.26 4.75
CA VAL A 485 28.60 -18.87 4.30
C VAL A 485 29.10 -17.98 5.46
N ALA A 486 28.67 -18.26 6.69
CA ALA A 486 29.11 -17.57 7.90
C ALA A 486 30.55 -17.94 8.32
N ASP A 487 31.06 -19.10 7.91
CA ASP A 487 32.40 -19.59 8.26
C ASP A 487 33.44 -19.12 7.23
N PRO A 488 34.31 -18.15 7.58
CA PRO A 488 35.28 -17.61 6.64
C PRO A 488 36.30 -18.65 6.18
N ALA A 489 36.50 -19.78 6.87
CA ALA A 489 37.39 -20.85 6.40
C ALA A 489 36.78 -21.68 5.25
N ILE A 490 35.45 -21.61 5.06
CA ILE A 490 34.70 -22.31 4.03
C ILE A 490 34.37 -21.36 2.87
N THR A 491 33.85 -20.17 3.18
CA THR A 491 33.41 -19.20 2.16
C THR A 491 34.18 -17.90 2.28
N SER A 492 34.85 -17.51 1.20
CA SER A 492 35.50 -16.20 1.08
C SER A 492 34.50 -15.10 0.76
N ALA A 493 34.86 -13.83 0.99
CA ALA A 493 33.98 -12.71 0.69
C ALA A 493 33.55 -12.69 -0.78
N GLU A 494 34.43 -13.00 -1.73
CA GLU A 494 34.13 -13.03 -3.18
C GLU A 494 33.06 -14.09 -3.54
N GLU A 495 32.98 -15.17 -2.78
CA GLU A 495 32.01 -16.25 -2.99
C GLU A 495 30.63 -15.95 -2.37
N ARG A 496 30.52 -14.90 -1.53
CA ARG A 496 29.25 -14.51 -0.91
C ARG A 496 28.36 -13.78 -1.91
N PRO A 497 27.12 -14.23 -2.15
CA PRO A 497 26.23 -13.60 -3.12
C PRO A 497 25.74 -12.22 -2.65
N ALA A 498 25.25 -12.13 -1.42
CA ALA A 498 24.81 -10.85 -0.81
C ALA A 498 25.96 -10.13 -0.13
N ARG A 499 26.13 -8.84 -0.43
CA ARG A 499 27.25 -8.04 0.08
C ARG A 499 26.81 -6.77 0.80
N PHE A 500 25.80 -6.08 0.30
CA PHE A 500 25.27 -4.88 0.94
C PHE A 500 23.74 -4.88 0.93
N LEU A 501 23.15 -4.23 1.92
CA LEU A 501 21.75 -3.85 1.91
C LEU A 501 21.68 -2.39 1.46
N ARG A 502 20.97 -2.12 0.37
CA ARG A 502 20.62 -0.78 -0.09
C ARG A 502 19.27 -0.38 0.46
N VAL A 503 19.17 0.83 1.00
CA VAL A 503 17.92 1.40 1.49
C VAL A 503 17.49 2.54 0.57
N VAL A 504 16.21 2.53 0.16
CA VAL A 504 15.61 3.55 -0.69
C VAL A 504 14.37 4.15 -0.04
N LYS A 505 14.11 5.41 -0.34
CA LYS A 505 12.93 6.16 0.09
C LYS A 505 12.07 6.49 -1.13
N ALA A 506 10.74 6.49 -0.96
CA ALA A 506 9.83 7.04 -1.96
C ALA A 506 10.02 8.56 -2.09
N VAL A 507 9.85 9.10 -3.29
CA VAL A 507 9.75 10.54 -3.51
C VAL A 507 8.29 10.88 -3.73
N GLY A 508 7.74 11.67 -2.80
CA GLY A 508 6.37 12.17 -2.92
C GLY A 508 6.21 13.07 -4.13
N ILE A 509 5.07 12.96 -4.79
CA ILE A 509 4.73 13.77 -5.97
C ILE A 509 3.70 14.82 -5.55
N PRO A 510 3.95 16.11 -5.77
CA PRO A 510 2.97 17.16 -5.49
C PRO A 510 1.80 17.12 -6.47
N ASP A 511 0.72 17.83 -6.14
CA ASP A 511 -0.34 18.20 -7.08
C ASP A 511 0.17 19.16 -8.18
N ASP A 512 -0.63 19.31 -9.24
CA ASP A 512 -0.32 20.18 -10.38
C ASP A 512 -0.35 21.68 -10.01
N ASP A 513 -1.07 22.07 -8.95
CA ASP A 513 -1.09 23.45 -8.43
C ASP A 513 0.24 23.85 -7.76
N THR A 514 0.91 22.88 -7.14
CA THR A 514 2.23 23.04 -6.53
C THR A 514 3.34 22.92 -7.58
N LEU A 515 3.25 21.94 -8.49
CA LEU A 515 4.23 21.74 -9.56
C LEU A 515 3.66 20.94 -10.74
N GLU A 516 3.45 21.61 -11.87
CA GLU A 516 3.08 20.96 -13.14
C GLU A 516 4.33 20.55 -13.94
N PHE A 517 4.48 19.24 -14.22
CA PHE A 517 5.57 18.70 -15.05
C PHE A 517 5.12 17.54 -15.94
N ASP A 518 5.75 17.36 -17.11
CA ASP A 518 5.36 16.31 -18.05
C ASP A 518 5.68 14.89 -17.51
N ARG A 519 4.75 13.95 -17.75
CA ARG A 519 4.86 12.55 -17.31
C ARG A 519 6.07 11.81 -17.92
N SER A 520 6.68 12.33 -18.98
CA SER A 520 7.97 11.85 -19.51
C SER A 520 9.10 11.97 -18.50
N ALA A 521 8.99 12.81 -17.46
CA ALA A 521 9.98 12.92 -16.39
C ALA A 521 10.15 11.62 -15.58
N PHE A 522 9.09 10.80 -15.46
CA PHE A 522 9.22 9.45 -14.90
C PHE A 522 10.01 8.53 -15.84
N GLY A 523 9.86 8.68 -17.15
CA GLY A 523 10.53 7.80 -18.11
C GLY A 523 9.90 6.40 -18.20
N ARG A 524 10.71 5.37 -18.44
CA ARG A 524 10.26 3.99 -18.77
C ARG A 524 9.38 3.36 -17.70
N SER A 525 9.66 3.57 -16.42
CA SER A 525 9.04 2.81 -15.33
C SER A 525 8.15 3.69 -14.45
N ARG A 526 7.17 4.38 -15.03
CA ARG A 526 6.26 5.27 -14.29
C ARG A 526 5.64 4.61 -13.04
N ALA A 527 5.14 3.37 -13.16
CA ALA A 527 4.55 2.62 -12.04
C ALA A 527 5.52 2.32 -10.87
N THR A 528 6.83 2.52 -11.05
CA THR A 528 7.82 2.35 -9.96
C THR A 528 7.96 3.60 -9.08
N GLY A 529 7.50 4.76 -9.55
CA GLY A 529 7.68 6.06 -8.90
C GLY A 529 9.15 6.54 -8.90
N MET A 530 9.32 7.81 -8.52
CA MET A 530 10.63 8.43 -8.28
C MET A 530 11.19 7.98 -6.92
N ARG A 531 12.52 7.79 -6.83
CA ARG A 531 13.17 7.21 -5.64
C ARG A 531 14.53 7.83 -5.36
N GLU A 532 14.88 7.84 -4.08
CA GLU A 532 16.20 8.25 -3.60
C GLU A 532 16.86 7.10 -2.86
N ILE A 533 18.19 6.99 -2.95
CA ILE A 533 18.96 6.01 -2.17
C ILE A 533 19.46 6.71 -0.90
N LEU A 534 19.08 6.17 0.26
CA LEU A 534 19.53 6.67 1.56
C LEU A 534 20.95 6.20 1.92
N GLY A 535 21.38 5.10 1.31
CA GLY A 535 22.71 4.56 1.44
C GLY A 535 22.72 3.03 1.52
N TYR A 536 23.85 2.53 2.00
CA TYR A 536 24.21 1.12 2.05
C TYR A 536 24.69 0.74 3.44
N THR A 537 24.52 -0.53 3.79
CA THR A 537 25.21 -1.13 4.93
C THR A 537 25.75 -2.51 4.57
N PRO A 538 26.95 -2.91 5.02
CA PRO A 538 27.49 -4.23 4.74
C PRO A 538 26.63 -5.35 5.35
N ILE A 539 26.36 -6.38 4.55
CA ILE A 539 25.73 -7.62 5.00
C ILE A 539 26.81 -8.51 5.60
N GLN A 540 26.58 -8.98 6.83
CA GLN A 540 27.53 -9.83 7.55
C GLN A 540 27.61 -11.24 6.92
N PRO A 541 28.66 -12.03 7.18
CA PRO A 541 28.83 -13.35 6.55
C PRO A 541 27.64 -14.31 6.71
N ASP A 542 26.96 -14.30 7.86
CA ASP A 542 25.73 -15.08 8.10
C ASP A 542 24.47 -14.49 7.43
N GLY A 543 24.62 -13.46 6.61
CA GLY A 543 23.52 -12.74 5.97
C GLY A 543 22.82 -11.71 6.85
N SER A 544 23.21 -11.56 8.12
CA SER A 544 22.54 -10.62 9.03
C SER A 544 22.83 -9.16 8.74
N VAL A 545 21.85 -8.30 9.06
CA VAL A 545 21.95 -6.84 8.97
C VAL A 545 21.36 -6.23 10.23
N ARG A 546 22.05 -5.24 10.80
CA ARG A 546 21.50 -4.41 11.88
C ARG A 546 21.98 -2.98 11.68
N VAL A 547 21.06 -2.06 11.40
CA VAL A 547 21.40 -0.71 10.92
C VAL A 547 20.39 0.35 11.37
N GLN A 548 20.88 1.55 11.67
CA GLN A 548 20.06 2.73 11.94
C GLN A 548 19.44 3.27 10.65
N LEU A 549 18.13 3.48 10.65
CA LEU A 549 17.37 4.06 9.54
C LEU A 549 16.62 5.31 10.02
N PRO A 550 16.46 6.34 9.17
CA PRO A 550 15.59 7.47 9.48
C PRO A 550 14.16 7.01 9.78
N ALA A 551 13.57 7.57 10.83
CA ALA A 551 12.18 7.30 11.19
C ALA A 551 11.18 8.09 10.32
N ASP A 552 9.92 7.73 10.41
CA ASP A 552 8.77 8.50 9.91
C ASP A 552 8.72 8.70 8.39
N MET A 553 9.13 7.69 7.61
CA MET A 553 9.10 7.76 6.15
C MET A 553 8.91 6.37 5.51
N PRO A 554 8.38 6.31 4.28
CA PRO A 554 8.26 5.06 3.51
C PRO A 554 9.63 4.60 3.01
N LEU A 555 10.06 3.43 3.47
CA LEU A 555 11.34 2.82 3.14
C LEU A 555 11.14 1.50 2.40
N ALA A 556 12.03 1.21 1.45
CA ALA A 556 12.17 -0.11 0.86
C ALA A 556 13.64 -0.52 0.82
N ILE A 557 13.88 -1.82 0.76
CA ILE A 557 15.22 -2.40 0.81
C ILE A 557 15.54 -3.21 -0.44
N SER A 558 16.82 -3.36 -0.74
CA SER A 558 17.33 -4.25 -1.78
C SER A 558 18.64 -4.88 -1.33
N VAL A 559 18.71 -6.20 -1.44
CA VAL A 559 19.98 -6.92 -1.29
C VAL A 559 20.77 -6.74 -2.57
N VAL A 560 22.05 -6.34 -2.47
CA VAL A 560 22.93 -6.11 -3.62
C VAL A 560 24.25 -6.88 -3.51
N ASP A 561 24.85 -7.16 -4.66
CA ASP A 561 26.17 -7.79 -4.77
C ASP A 561 27.33 -6.81 -4.49
N ALA A 562 28.57 -7.27 -4.71
CA ALA A 562 29.78 -6.47 -4.46
C ALA A 562 29.89 -5.23 -5.36
N ASP A 563 29.22 -5.24 -6.52
CA ASP A 563 29.22 -4.15 -7.51
C ASP A 563 28.01 -3.22 -7.32
N GLY A 564 27.15 -3.46 -6.33
CA GLY A 564 25.95 -2.66 -6.06
C GLY A 564 24.71 -3.05 -6.88
N ARG A 565 24.76 -4.18 -7.61
CA ARG A 565 23.64 -4.65 -8.42
C ARG A 565 22.67 -5.46 -7.56
N ARG A 566 21.37 -5.20 -7.69
CA ARG A 566 20.33 -5.95 -6.95
C ARG A 566 20.38 -7.43 -7.27
N ILE A 567 20.41 -8.25 -6.22
CA ILE A 567 20.25 -9.69 -6.29
C ILE A 567 18.85 -10.06 -5.79
N GLY A 568 18.03 -10.60 -6.69
CA GLY A 568 16.66 -11.01 -6.35
C GLY A 568 15.60 -9.94 -6.66
N GLY A 569 14.41 -10.19 -6.13
CA GLY A 569 13.25 -9.31 -6.29
C GLY A 569 13.42 -7.98 -5.57
N ARG A 570 12.60 -7.00 -5.96
CA ARG A 570 12.46 -5.74 -5.23
C ARG A 570 11.52 -5.94 -4.05
N HIS A 571 11.83 -5.36 -2.89
CA HIS A 571 10.86 -5.23 -1.81
C HIS A 571 9.73 -4.30 -2.27
N ARG A 572 8.52 -4.83 -2.48
CA ARG A 572 7.35 -4.13 -3.03
C ARG A 572 6.29 -3.83 -1.95
N SER A 573 6.76 -3.33 -0.81
CA SER A 573 5.93 -2.79 0.25
C SER A 573 6.73 -1.68 0.96
N TRP A 574 6.02 -0.68 1.48
CA TRP A 574 6.62 0.43 2.21
C TRP A 574 6.76 0.06 3.69
N LEU A 575 7.99 -0.18 4.12
CA LEU A 575 8.33 -0.29 5.54
C LEU A 575 8.31 1.11 6.16
N GLN A 576 8.00 1.18 7.45
CA GLN A 576 8.21 2.38 8.26
C GLN A 576 8.81 1.97 9.60
N LEU A 577 9.46 2.92 10.26
CA LEU A 577 9.89 2.81 11.66
C LEU A 577 9.62 4.15 12.35
N ARG A 578 9.29 4.10 13.64
CA ARG A 578 9.30 5.27 14.53
C ARG A 578 10.67 5.46 15.16
N ALA A 579 10.93 6.67 15.64
CA ALA A 579 12.20 6.97 16.30
C ALA A 579 12.33 6.13 17.59
N GLY A 580 13.47 5.45 17.77
CA GLY A 580 13.70 4.50 18.87
C GLY A 580 13.13 3.09 18.67
N GLU A 581 12.36 2.83 17.61
CA GLU A 581 11.82 1.51 17.30
C GLU A 581 12.92 0.54 16.81
N VAL A 582 12.81 -0.74 17.19
CA VAL A 582 13.61 -1.82 16.60
C VAL A 582 12.70 -2.73 15.79
N ARG A 583 12.74 -2.57 14.46
CA ARG A 583 12.01 -3.39 13.51
C ARG A 583 12.80 -4.66 13.20
N LYS A 584 12.21 -5.82 13.47
CA LYS A 584 12.86 -7.13 13.29
C LYS A 584 12.27 -7.88 12.10
N CYS A 585 13.13 -8.57 11.37
CA CYS A 585 12.76 -9.52 10.32
C CYS A 585 13.59 -10.80 10.47
N ASN A 586 12.98 -11.98 10.34
CA ASN A 586 13.74 -13.23 10.26
C ASN A 586 14.54 -13.28 8.96
N GLY A 587 13.90 -13.00 7.83
CA GLY A 587 14.54 -13.02 6.53
C GLY A 587 13.81 -12.27 5.43
N CYS A 588 14.02 -12.69 4.20
CA CYS A 588 13.32 -12.21 3.01
C CYS A 588 12.06 -13.04 2.76
N HIS A 589 11.14 -12.49 1.95
CA HIS A 589 9.90 -13.13 1.58
C HIS A 589 9.76 -13.20 0.05
N THR A 590 9.05 -14.21 -0.47
CA THR A 590 8.74 -14.32 -1.90
C THR A 590 7.34 -13.82 -2.22
N ALA A 591 7.15 -13.17 -3.37
CA ALA A 591 5.90 -12.46 -3.66
C ALA A 591 4.67 -13.38 -3.78
N ASP A 592 4.86 -14.68 -4.05
CA ASP A 592 3.79 -15.67 -4.22
C ASP A 592 3.62 -16.56 -2.97
N SER A 593 4.36 -16.29 -1.90
CA SER A 593 4.27 -17.06 -0.66
C SER A 593 3.11 -16.56 0.20
N GLU A 594 2.34 -17.49 0.75
CA GLU A 594 1.28 -17.23 1.74
C GLU A 594 1.80 -17.41 3.17
N VAL A 595 3.09 -17.73 3.33
CA VAL A 595 3.72 -17.82 4.65
C VAL A 595 3.71 -16.42 5.26
N PRO A 596 3.12 -16.22 6.45
CA PRO A 596 3.09 -14.90 7.06
C PRO A 596 4.51 -14.38 7.32
N HIS A 597 4.76 -13.15 6.89
CA HIS A 597 5.98 -12.40 7.19
C HIS A 597 5.63 -11.03 7.74
N GLY A 598 6.39 -10.54 8.72
CA GLY A 598 6.13 -9.25 9.35
C GLY A 598 4.96 -9.29 10.33
N ARG A 599 4.52 -10.50 10.71
CA ARG A 599 3.55 -10.80 11.76
C ARG A 599 4.21 -11.71 12.79
N PRO A 600 4.81 -11.17 13.88
CA PRO A 600 5.69 -11.93 14.78
C PRO A 600 5.05 -13.15 15.46
N ASP A 601 3.72 -13.17 15.65
CA ASP A 601 3.00 -14.30 16.24
C ASP A 601 2.75 -15.46 15.25
N LYS A 602 2.96 -15.21 13.95
CA LYS A 602 2.64 -16.15 12.85
C LYS A 602 3.83 -16.52 11.98
N GLU A 603 4.85 -15.68 11.93
CA GLU A 603 6.00 -15.90 11.07
C GLU A 603 6.73 -17.21 11.39
N PRO A 604 7.31 -17.88 10.39
CA PRO A 604 8.10 -19.08 10.62
C PRO A 604 9.31 -18.76 11.49
N GLU A 605 9.75 -19.75 12.26
CA GLU A 605 11.02 -19.71 12.97
C GLU A 605 12.15 -19.41 11.99
N SER A 606 13.09 -18.56 12.42
CA SER A 606 14.21 -18.22 11.54
C SER A 606 15.06 -19.44 11.21
N ALA A 607 15.43 -19.55 9.93
CA ALA A 607 16.41 -20.51 9.44
C ALA A 607 17.78 -20.34 10.10
N TRP A 608 18.08 -19.14 10.60
CA TRP A 608 19.32 -18.83 11.31
C TRP A 608 19.07 -18.46 12.77
N PRO A 609 19.25 -19.41 13.72
CA PRO A 609 19.08 -19.14 15.15
C PRO A 609 20.25 -18.31 15.74
N GLY A 610 21.29 -18.00 14.97
CA GLY A 610 22.47 -17.26 15.43
C GLY A 610 23.48 -18.15 16.17
N ALA A 611 24.30 -17.53 17.02
CA ALA A 611 25.37 -18.21 17.73
C ALA A 611 24.84 -19.33 18.65
N SER A 612 25.46 -20.51 18.55
CA SER A 612 25.02 -21.70 19.31
C SER A 612 25.45 -21.72 20.78
N THR A 613 26.36 -20.83 21.19
CA THR A 613 26.86 -20.77 22.57
C THR A 613 27.32 -19.36 22.93
N SER A 614 27.31 -19.06 24.23
CA SER A 614 27.75 -17.78 24.77
C SER A 614 29.26 -17.67 24.96
N ALA A 615 29.77 -16.44 24.90
CA ALA A 615 31.16 -16.07 25.12
C ALA A 615 32.16 -16.84 24.23
N ALA A 616 31.77 -17.14 22.99
CA ALA A 616 32.60 -17.78 21.99
C ALA A 616 32.48 -17.05 20.64
N PRO A 617 33.55 -16.97 19.83
CA PRO A 617 33.44 -16.48 18.47
C PRO A 617 32.66 -17.50 17.62
N PHE A 618 32.10 -17.02 16.50
CA PHE A 618 31.64 -17.90 15.43
C PHE A 618 32.80 -18.78 14.91
N PRO A 619 32.51 -19.92 14.26
CA PRO A 619 33.56 -20.80 13.73
C PRO A 619 34.56 -20.05 12.85
N ASN A 620 35.85 -20.20 13.16
CA ASN A 620 36.98 -19.61 12.42
C ASN A 620 36.98 -18.08 12.28
N THR A 621 36.22 -17.37 13.11
CA THR A 621 36.21 -15.91 13.14
C THR A 621 37.15 -15.31 14.18
N GLU A 622 37.38 -14.00 14.07
CA GLU A 622 38.22 -13.18 14.94
C GLU A 622 37.93 -13.49 16.42
N PRO A 623 38.91 -14.02 17.18
CA PRO A 623 38.71 -14.43 18.57
C PRO A 623 38.21 -13.32 19.52
N ALA A 624 38.39 -12.04 19.17
CA ALA A 624 37.86 -10.92 19.93
C ALA A 624 36.34 -10.69 19.74
N LEU A 625 35.75 -11.17 18.66
CA LEU A 625 34.32 -11.02 18.35
C LEU A 625 33.52 -12.15 19.02
N LEU A 626 33.45 -12.12 20.35
CA LEU A 626 32.71 -13.10 21.15
C LEU A 626 31.21 -12.84 21.03
N ALA A 627 30.47 -13.87 20.59
CA ALA A 627 29.02 -13.86 20.50
C ALA A 627 28.36 -14.36 21.79
N GLU A 628 27.16 -13.88 22.07
CA GLU A 628 26.23 -14.47 23.02
C GLU A 628 25.26 -15.41 22.30
N MET A 629 24.80 -16.46 22.98
CA MET A 629 23.89 -17.44 22.37
C MET A 629 22.66 -16.75 21.78
N GLY A 630 22.34 -17.05 20.52
CA GLY A 630 21.22 -16.48 19.77
C GLY A 630 21.54 -15.22 18.95
N GLU A 631 22.68 -14.56 19.20
CA GLU A 631 23.08 -13.37 18.45
C GLU A 631 23.46 -13.73 17.00
N THR A 632 23.07 -12.88 16.06
CA THR A 632 23.61 -12.88 14.70
C THR A 632 24.94 -12.12 14.65
N MET A 633 25.69 -12.26 13.57
CA MET A 633 26.95 -11.54 13.38
C MET A 633 26.75 -10.01 13.42
N ALA A 634 25.68 -9.48 12.85
CA ALA A 634 25.40 -8.04 12.89
C ALA A 634 25.07 -7.57 14.32
N GLN A 635 24.33 -8.36 15.10
CA GLN A 635 24.05 -8.07 16.51
C GLN A 635 25.33 -8.07 17.36
N VAL A 636 26.26 -8.99 17.12
CA VAL A 636 27.57 -9.01 17.78
C VAL A 636 28.35 -7.72 17.48
N LEU A 637 28.39 -7.28 16.22
CA LEU A 637 29.06 -6.02 15.86
C LEU A 637 28.38 -4.82 16.50
N ALA A 638 27.05 -4.75 16.48
CA ALA A 638 26.29 -3.68 17.12
C ALA A 638 26.64 -3.57 18.61
N ARG A 639 26.68 -4.70 19.33
CA ARG A 639 27.02 -4.72 20.76
C ARG A 639 28.46 -4.33 21.06
N ILE A 640 29.41 -4.70 20.20
CA ILE A 640 30.86 -4.49 20.44
C ILE A 640 31.33 -3.12 19.94
N SER A 641 30.83 -2.69 18.79
CA SER A 641 31.33 -1.55 18.03
C SER A 641 30.33 -0.41 17.89
N GLY A 642 29.07 -0.59 18.32
CA GLY A 642 27.97 0.34 18.11
C GLY A 642 27.13 -0.01 16.88
N GLU A 643 25.92 0.54 16.82
CA GLU A 643 24.97 0.32 15.73
C GLU A 643 25.54 0.81 14.38
N ALA A 644 25.32 0.04 13.31
CA ALA A 644 25.75 0.45 11.98
C ALA A 644 24.91 1.64 11.49
N GLN A 645 25.54 2.51 10.70
CA GLN A 645 24.88 3.60 9.99
C GLN A 645 24.92 3.33 8.48
N LEU A 646 24.07 4.03 7.74
CA LEU A 646 24.14 4.00 6.28
C LEU A 646 25.38 4.76 5.78
N GLU A 647 26.00 4.24 4.73
CA GLU A 647 27.11 4.86 4.00
C GLU A 647 26.70 5.11 2.54
N GLY A 648 27.20 6.17 1.91
CA GLY A 648 26.91 6.45 0.49
C GLY A 648 27.67 5.56 -0.50
N ASP A 649 28.80 5.01 -0.04
CA ASP A 649 29.74 4.24 -0.84
C ASP A 649 29.64 2.73 -0.52
N LEU A 650 30.10 1.89 -1.46
CA LEU A 650 30.21 0.45 -1.22
C LEU A 650 31.56 0.15 -0.58
N ASN A 651 31.60 0.20 0.75
CA ASN A 651 32.81 0.03 1.54
C ASN A 651 32.80 -1.33 2.26
N PHE A 652 33.74 -2.21 1.89
CA PHE A 652 33.90 -3.51 2.51
C PHE A 652 35.24 -3.64 3.22
N SER A 653 35.19 -4.18 4.43
CA SER A 653 36.36 -4.68 5.16
C SER A 653 36.05 -6.02 5.81
N ASP A 654 37.03 -6.93 5.79
CA ASP A 654 36.92 -8.22 6.46
C ASP A 654 37.18 -8.08 7.96
N LEU A 655 36.09 -7.93 8.71
CA LEU A 655 36.12 -7.88 10.17
C LEU A 655 36.19 -9.26 10.81
N TRP A 656 35.74 -10.30 10.10
CA TRP A 656 35.40 -11.59 10.67
C TRP A 656 36.50 -12.64 10.59
N THR A 657 37.29 -12.70 9.53
CA THR A 657 38.25 -13.81 9.37
C THR A 657 39.35 -13.79 10.43
N ASP A 658 39.56 -14.92 11.12
CA ASP A 658 40.74 -15.10 11.99
C ASP A 658 42.02 -15.20 11.13
N PRO A 659 42.97 -14.26 11.25
CA PRO A 659 44.23 -14.30 10.50
C PRO A 659 45.09 -15.54 10.81
N ALA A 660 44.84 -16.24 11.93
CA ALA A 660 45.48 -17.51 12.25
C ALA A 660 44.91 -18.70 11.45
N VAL A 661 43.68 -18.60 10.94
CA VAL A 661 43.03 -19.62 10.10
C VAL A 661 43.36 -19.39 8.63
N ARG A 662 43.14 -18.17 8.12
CA ARG A 662 43.55 -17.75 6.76
C ARG A 662 43.76 -16.24 6.67
N ALA A 663 44.33 -15.76 5.56
CA ALA A 663 44.43 -14.33 5.32
C ALA A 663 43.04 -13.70 5.18
N LYS A 664 42.87 -12.51 5.76
CA LYS A 664 41.67 -11.68 5.59
C LYS A 664 41.45 -11.34 4.12
N ASP A 665 40.19 -11.28 3.73
CA ASP A 665 39.80 -10.86 2.38
C ASP A 665 40.18 -9.40 2.11
N PRO A 666 40.53 -9.04 0.86
CA PRO A 666 40.85 -7.66 0.51
C PRO A 666 39.69 -6.70 0.78
N SER A 667 39.98 -5.54 1.38
CA SER A 667 39.04 -4.44 1.44
C SER A 667 38.76 -3.88 0.04
N THR A 668 37.53 -3.45 -0.19
CA THR A 668 37.11 -2.82 -1.45
C THR A 668 36.33 -1.54 -1.13
N LEU A 669 36.49 -0.52 -1.97
CA LEU A 669 35.75 0.72 -1.91
C LEU A 669 35.34 1.08 -3.33
N ILE A 670 34.04 1.30 -3.55
CA ILE A 670 33.53 1.93 -4.77
C ILE A 670 32.86 3.24 -4.32
N SER A 671 33.51 4.36 -4.63
CA SER A 671 33.11 5.68 -4.16
C SER A 671 32.72 6.60 -5.30
N TYR A 672 31.75 7.48 -5.06
CA TYR A 672 31.46 8.56 -6.00
C TYR A 672 32.59 9.59 -6.13
N GLN A 673 33.56 9.61 -5.20
CA GLN A 673 34.76 10.45 -5.36
C GLN A 673 35.60 10.06 -6.58
N ASP A 674 35.45 8.84 -7.09
CA ASP A 674 36.17 8.35 -8.26
C ASP A 674 35.49 8.74 -9.59
N LEU A 675 34.27 9.31 -9.55
CA LEU A 675 33.59 9.81 -10.74
C LEU A 675 34.28 11.08 -11.25
N GLU A 676 34.55 11.11 -12.56
CA GLU A 676 34.95 12.33 -13.28
C GLU A 676 33.77 13.02 -14.00
N THR A 677 32.58 12.43 -13.92
CA THR A 677 31.29 13.01 -14.34
C THR A 677 30.57 13.61 -13.13
N PRO A 678 29.46 14.36 -13.32
CA PRO A 678 28.67 14.87 -12.19
C PRO A 678 28.28 13.75 -11.22
N VAL A 679 28.42 14.03 -9.92
CA VAL A 679 28.09 13.09 -8.83
C VAL A 679 26.63 13.27 -8.41
N PRO A 680 25.88 12.18 -8.14
CA PRO A 680 24.44 12.23 -7.81
C PRO A 680 24.15 12.55 -6.34
N ILE A 681 25.07 13.22 -5.66
CA ILE A 681 24.98 13.54 -4.22
C ILE A 681 25.46 14.96 -3.95
N PRO A 682 24.98 15.63 -2.89
CA PRO A 682 25.56 16.90 -2.45
C PRO A 682 27.05 16.76 -2.14
N LEU A 683 27.86 17.77 -2.47
CA LEU A 683 29.32 17.71 -2.26
C LEU A 683 29.74 17.50 -0.79
N THR A 684 28.93 17.91 0.18
CA THR A 684 29.16 17.65 1.61
C THR A 684 29.09 16.17 1.95
N CYS A 685 28.23 15.42 1.25
CA CYS A 685 28.01 13.99 1.47
C CYS A 685 29.15 13.11 0.93
N LEU A 686 30.07 13.64 0.12
CA LEU A 686 31.22 12.88 -0.37
C LEU A 686 32.15 12.42 0.77
N THR A 687 32.21 13.18 1.87
CA THR A 687 33.11 12.89 3.00
C THR A 687 32.41 12.82 4.35
N ASP A 688 31.14 13.22 4.42
CA ASP A 688 30.35 13.29 5.65
C ASP A 688 28.92 12.81 5.37
N TRP A 689 28.74 11.49 5.31
CA TRP A 689 27.43 10.88 5.07
C TRP A 689 26.59 10.95 6.35
N GLY A 690 25.35 11.42 6.25
CA GLY A 690 24.45 11.56 7.39
C GLY A 690 22.98 11.57 6.99
N GLY A 691 22.10 11.87 7.95
CA GLY A 691 20.65 11.77 7.79
C GLY A 691 20.03 12.66 6.70
N HIS A 692 20.74 13.67 6.20
CA HIS A 692 20.31 14.55 5.09
C HIS A 692 20.87 14.13 3.72
N CYS A 693 21.75 13.12 3.68
CA CYS A 693 22.39 12.68 2.45
C CYS A 693 21.48 11.71 1.67
N ARG A 694 21.35 11.96 0.38
CA ARG A 694 20.57 11.16 -0.57
C ARG A 694 21.36 11.06 -1.87
N THR A 695 21.33 9.89 -2.49
CA THR A 695 21.67 9.77 -3.91
C THR A 695 20.41 9.99 -4.74
N VAL A 696 20.45 11.03 -5.58
CA VAL A 696 19.37 11.39 -6.51
C VAL A 696 19.92 11.33 -7.93
N ILE A 697 19.37 10.44 -8.77
CA ILE A 697 19.93 10.18 -10.09
C ILE A 697 18.98 10.65 -11.20
N HIS A 698 19.35 11.73 -11.88
CA HIS A 698 18.73 12.19 -13.13
C HIS A 698 19.50 11.68 -14.33
N TYR A 699 18.81 11.11 -15.33
CA TYR A 699 19.47 10.57 -16.51
C TYR A 699 20.28 11.61 -17.30
N PRO A 700 19.72 12.79 -17.65
CA PRO A 700 20.46 13.80 -18.42
C PRO A 700 21.69 14.34 -17.70
N GLU A 701 21.65 14.44 -16.37
CA GLU A 701 22.72 15.04 -15.57
C GLU A 701 23.80 14.04 -15.16
N HIS A 702 23.43 12.79 -14.85
CA HIS A 702 24.34 11.85 -14.21
C HIS A 702 24.73 10.67 -15.11
N ILE A 703 23.83 10.24 -16.00
CA ILE A 703 24.07 9.07 -16.87
C ILE A 703 24.58 9.48 -18.24
N GLN A 704 23.92 10.45 -18.90
CA GLN A 704 24.35 10.92 -20.22
C GLN A 704 25.83 11.34 -20.27
N PRO A 705 26.38 12.08 -19.28
CA PRO A 705 27.79 12.50 -19.35
C PRO A 705 28.80 11.35 -19.33
N ILE A 706 28.43 10.16 -18.84
CA ILE A 706 29.29 8.97 -18.87
C ILE A 706 29.60 8.56 -20.32
N TRP A 707 28.62 8.71 -21.22
CA TRP A 707 28.73 8.38 -22.64
C TRP A 707 29.60 9.38 -23.41
N GLU A 708 29.56 10.64 -23.00
CA GLU A 708 30.24 11.75 -23.67
C GLU A 708 31.64 12.02 -23.14
N ARG A 709 31.98 11.48 -21.96
CA ARG A 709 33.30 11.62 -21.34
C ARG A 709 34.39 11.18 -22.30
N ALA A 710 35.36 12.06 -22.53
CA ALA A 710 36.50 11.79 -23.39
C ALA A 710 37.43 10.74 -22.74
N ARG A 711 37.66 9.62 -23.42
CA ARG A 711 38.49 8.49 -22.91
C ARG A 711 39.66 8.21 -23.85
N GLN A 712 40.54 9.19 -23.98
CA GLN A 712 41.68 9.11 -24.89
C GLN A 712 42.93 8.57 -24.17
N ILE A 713 43.47 7.48 -24.68
CA ILE A 713 44.79 6.99 -24.29
C ILE A 713 45.79 7.68 -25.21
N THR A 714 46.81 8.31 -24.62
CA THR A 714 47.84 9.04 -25.36
C THR A 714 49.21 8.40 -25.18
N ASP A 715 50.08 8.55 -26.19
CA ASP A 715 51.50 8.22 -26.06
C ASP A 715 52.24 9.26 -25.19
N ALA A 716 53.52 9.01 -24.93
CA ALA A 716 54.38 9.93 -24.17
C ALA A 716 54.55 11.32 -24.82
N GLY A 717 54.18 11.47 -26.10
CA GLY A 717 54.18 12.73 -26.85
C GLY A 717 52.83 13.45 -26.86
N GLY A 718 51.80 12.88 -26.22
CA GLY A 718 50.44 13.44 -26.18
C GLY A 718 49.60 13.14 -27.44
N ALA A 719 50.06 12.25 -28.33
CA ALA A 719 49.26 11.82 -29.46
C ALA A 719 48.26 10.73 -29.01
N VAL A 720 46.99 10.87 -29.39
CA VAL A 720 45.95 9.86 -29.10
C VAL A 720 46.28 8.57 -29.85
N ILE A 721 46.49 7.50 -29.10
CA ILE A 721 46.75 6.15 -29.62
C ILE A 721 45.47 5.30 -29.64
N GLU A 722 44.51 5.62 -28.78
CA GLU A 722 43.22 4.95 -28.69
C GLU A 722 42.20 5.94 -28.12
N ASP A 723 40.99 5.97 -28.68
CA ASP A 723 39.88 6.77 -28.17
C ASP A 723 38.73 5.83 -27.82
N ARG A 724 38.43 5.73 -26.53
CA ARG A 724 37.38 4.88 -25.95
C ARG A 724 36.09 5.64 -25.66
N THR A 725 35.98 6.88 -26.13
CA THR A 725 34.79 7.71 -25.93
C THR A 725 33.57 7.03 -26.57
N CYS A 726 32.51 6.76 -25.80
CA CYS A 726 31.40 5.92 -26.25
C CYS A 726 30.73 6.48 -27.52
N VAL A 727 30.44 7.78 -27.52
CA VAL A 727 29.80 8.49 -28.64
C VAL A 727 30.68 8.60 -29.90
N THR A 728 31.96 8.24 -29.86
CA THR A 728 32.79 8.15 -31.08
C THR A 728 32.38 6.96 -31.96
N CYS A 729 31.86 5.87 -31.36
CA CYS A 729 31.34 4.72 -32.09
C CYS A 729 29.82 4.63 -32.05
N HIS A 730 29.20 5.05 -30.94
CA HIS A 730 27.76 4.98 -30.69
C HIS A 730 27.09 6.32 -30.95
N SER A 731 27.12 6.77 -32.20
CA SER A 731 26.49 8.01 -32.66
C SER A 731 26.06 7.88 -34.11
N THR A 732 24.91 8.48 -34.45
CA THR A 732 24.43 8.59 -35.83
C THR A 732 25.25 9.53 -36.70
N ARG A 733 26.24 10.23 -36.12
CA ARG A 733 27.17 11.13 -36.84
C ARG A 733 28.62 10.80 -36.54
N ASP A 734 29.44 10.82 -37.59
CA ASP A 734 30.89 10.67 -37.47
C ASP A 734 31.58 11.98 -37.02
N ALA A 735 32.90 11.93 -36.83
CA ALA A 735 33.70 13.09 -36.43
C ALA A 735 33.68 14.25 -37.46
N ALA A 736 33.27 14.02 -38.70
CA ALA A 736 33.07 15.04 -39.73
C ALA A 736 31.62 15.56 -39.79
N GLY A 737 30.74 15.06 -38.93
CA GLY A 737 29.32 15.39 -38.87
C GLY A 737 28.45 14.68 -39.92
N MET A 738 29.02 13.73 -40.67
CA MET A 738 28.32 12.96 -41.68
C MET A 738 27.50 11.83 -41.03
N LEU A 739 26.35 11.52 -41.60
CA LEU A 739 25.51 10.42 -41.09
C LEU A 739 26.24 9.08 -41.24
N GLN A 740 26.20 8.28 -40.17
CA GLN A 740 26.71 6.92 -40.12
C GLN A 740 25.74 6.03 -39.37
N VAL A 741 25.79 4.72 -39.62
CA VAL A 741 25.08 3.74 -38.80
C VAL A 741 25.86 3.59 -37.49
N PRO A 742 25.25 3.84 -36.32
CA PRO A 742 25.93 3.65 -35.04
C PRO A 742 26.43 2.21 -34.87
N ALA A 743 27.61 2.04 -34.26
CA ALA A 743 28.13 0.71 -33.97
C ALA A 743 27.13 -0.07 -33.09
N GLY A 744 26.87 -1.32 -33.45
CA GLY A 744 25.91 -2.15 -32.72
C GLY A 744 24.45 -1.68 -32.82
N GLN A 745 24.12 -0.75 -33.74
CA GLN A 745 22.77 -0.14 -33.83
C GLN A 745 22.35 0.56 -32.53
N LEU A 746 23.30 1.19 -31.83
CA LEU A 746 23.07 1.87 -30.56
C LEU A 746 23.57 3.31 -30.66
N ASP A 747 22.67 4.28 -30.55
CA ASP A 747 23.00 5.72 -30.46
C ASP A 747 23.04 6.17 -29.00
N LEU A 748 24.23 6.48 -28.46
CA LEU A 748 24.42 6.99 -27.10
C LEU A 748 24.58 8.51 -27.04
N SER A 749 24.31 9.23 -28.13
CA SER A 749 24.41 10.68 -28.17
C SER A 749 23.28 11.38 -27.38
N ALA A 750 23.54 12.63 -26.97
CA ALA A 750 22.53 13.52 -26.40
C ALA A 750 21.62 14.16 -27.49
N ALA A 751 21.44 13.51 -28.64
CA ALA A 751 20.44 13.95 -29.61
C ALA A 751 19.03 13.79 -29.02
N VAL A 752 18.05 14.49 -29.58
CA VAL A 752 16.65 14.28 -29.22
C VAL A 752 16.21 12.88 -29.69
N SER A 753 15.57 12.14 -28.79
CA SER A 753 15.04 10.82 -29.09
C SER A 753 13.91 10.88 -30.13
N SER A 754 13.89 9.90 -31.04
CA SER A 754 12.78 9.73 -31.99
C SER A 754 11.54 9.09 -31.38
N VAL A 755 11.66 8.52 -30.18
CA VAL A 755 10.55 7.86 -29.45
C VAL A 755 9.75 8.91 -28.66
N ASN A 756 10.43 9.86 -28.04
CA ASN A 756 9.87 10.93 -27.23
C ASN A 756 10.82 12.13 -27.31
N ALA A 757 10.30 13.32 -27.65
CA ALA A 757 11.09 14.52 -27.86
C ALA A 757 11.70 15.09 -26.56
N ASP A 758 11.17 14.70 -25.40
CA ASP A 758 11.65 15.14 -24.08
C ASP A 758 12.81 14.27 -23.56
N TRP A 759 13.07 13.15 -24.24
CA TRP A 759 14.16 12.23 -23.91
C TRP A 759 15.38 12.42 -24.82
N LEU A 760 16.54 12.09 -24.27
CA LEU A 760 17.76 11.90 -25.05
C LEU A 760 17.70 10.57 -25.82
N ALA A 761 18.27 10.53 -27.02
CA ALA A 761 18.33 9.34 -27.87
C ALA A 761 18.93 8.14 -27.11
N SER A 762 20.03 8.37 -26.39
CA SER A 762 20.67 7.37 -25.53
C SER A 762 19.74 6.72 -24.51
N TYR A 763 18.82 7.48 -23.90
CA TYR A 763 17.86 6.96 -22.92
C TYR A 763 16.95 5.93 -23.58
N SER A 764 16.40 6.31 -24.73
CA SER A 764 15.47 5.48 -25.48
C SER A 764 16.17 4.22 -26.02
N GLU A 765 17.34 4.39 -26.61
CA GLU A 765 18.12 3.32 -27.22
C GLU A 765 18.59 2.27 -26.20
N LEU A 766 18.80 2.66 -24.95
CA LEU A 766 19.18 1.72 -23.88
C LEU A 766 17.99 0.91 -23.35
N LEU A 767 16.80 1.50 -23.32
CA LEU A 767 15.66 1.02 -22.53
C LEU A 767 14.48 0.49 -23.35
N PHE A 768 14.42 0.79 -24.64
CA PHE A 768 13.37 0.39 -25.57
C PHE A 768 13.97 -0.33 -26.77
N ASP A 769 13.14 -1.13 -27.44
CA ASP A 769 13.56 -1.79 -28.67
C ASP A 769 13.66 -0.72 -29.77
N SER A 770 14.72 -0.78 -30.57
CA SER A 770 15.04 0.26 -31.56
C SER A 770 15.16 -0.35 -32.96
N PRO A 771 14.81 0.41 -34.02
CA PRO A 771 14.93 -0.07 -35.38
C PRO A 771 16.39 -0.24 -35.80
N VAL A 772 16.69 -1.32 -36.53
CA VAL A 772 17.95 -1.45 -37.25
C VAL A 772 18.00 -0.39 -38.36
N LEU A 773 19.06 0.40 -38.41
CA LEU A 773 19.24 1.47 -39.39
C LEU A 773 20.17 1.06 -40.54
N ASP A 774 19.78 1.46 -41.75
CA ASP A 774 20.61 1.41 -42.95
C ASP A 774 20.89 2.83 -43.47
N LEU A 775 22.12 3.08 -43.93
CA LEU A 775 22.48 4.33 -44.61
C LEU A 775 22.20 4.19 -46.11
N VAL A 776 21.07 4.75 -46.55
CA VAL A 776 20.60 4.70 -47.95
C VAL A 776 20.55 6.12 -48.51
N ASP A 777 21.26 6.37 -49.61
CA ASP A 777 21.31 7.66 -50.31
C ASP A 777 21.61 8.87 -49.39
N GLY A 778 22.39 8.63 -48.32
CA GLY A 778 22.78 9.67 -47.36
C GLY A 778 21.75 9.98 -46.27
N ALA A 779 20.72 9.14 -46.11
CA ALA A 779 19.78 9.18 -44.99
C ALA A 779 19.82 7.86 -44.20
N LEU A 780 19.61 7.94 -42.88
CA LEU A 780 19.40 6.75 -42.06
C LEU A 780 17.92 6.38 -42.11
N LEU A 781 17.64 5.16 -42.56
CA LEU A 781 16.28 4.64 -42.66
C LEU A 781 16.16 3.32 -41.90
N PRO A 782 15.03 3.08 -41.21
CA PRO A 782 14.73 1.78 -40.63
C PRO A 782 14.77 0.69 -41.70
N ARG A 783 15.47 -0.40 -41.41
CA ARG A 783 15.52 -1.59 -42.26
C ARG A 783 14.17 -2.28 -42.21
N GLN A 784 13.56 -2.44 -43.37
CA GLN A 784 12.31 -3.19 -43.52
C GLN A 784 12.58 -4.54 -44.18
N VAL A 785 11.92 -5.59 -43.69
CA VAL A 785 11.89 -6.92 -44.30
C VAL A 785 10.44 -7.35 -44.53
N GLN A 786 10.23 -8.26 -45.46
CA GLN A 786 8.90 -8.81 -45.68
C GLN A 786 8.49 -9.67 -44.48
N GLU A 787 7.29 -9.40 -43.95
CA GLU A 787 6.70 -10.19 -42.86
C GLU A 787 6.49 -11.64 -43.29
N VAL A 788 6.63 -12.57 -42.35
CA VAL A 788 6.36 -14.00 -42.57
C VAL A 788 5.36 -14.53 -41.56
N ASP A 789 4.49 -15.44 -41.99
CA ASP A 789 3.55 -16.13 -41.11
C ASP A 789 4.26 -17.14 -40.18
N GLY A 790 3.52 -17.78 -39.26
CA GLY A 790 4.05 -18.80 -38.35
C GLY A 790 4.66 -20.05 -39.03
N ASN A 791 4.51 -20.20 -40.35
CA ASN A 791 5.12 -21.25 -41.16
C ASN A 791 6.30 -20.73 -42.00
N GLY A 792 6.66 -19.46 -41.89
CA GLY A 792 7.72 -18.81 -42.65
C GLY A 792 7.33 -18.39 -44.07
N ASN A 793 6.03 -18.35 -44.41
CA ASN A 793 5.58 -17.89 -45.72
C ASN A 793 5.46 -16.36 -45.75
N PRO A 794 5.83 -15.69 -46.85
CA PRO A 794 5.71 -14.24 -46.93
C PRO A 794 4.24 -13.76 -46.86
N VAL A 795 4.01 -12.72 -46.08
CA VAL A 795 2.71 -12.05 -45.90
C VAL A 795 2.55 -10.94 -46.93
N PHE A 796 1.31 -10.75 -47.41
CA PHE A 796 0.93 -9.77 -48.42
C PHE A 796 -0.36 -9.07 -48.00
N GLU A 797 -0.53 -7.82 -48.42
CA GLU A 797 -1.72 -7.03 -48.11
C GLU A 797 -2.99 -7.69 -48.68
N THR A 798 -4.07 -7.71 -47.90
CA THR A 798 -5.38 -8.20 -48.32
C THR A 798 -6.46 -7.15 -48.20
N ASP A 799 -7.45 -7.19 -49.09
CA ASP A 799 -8.68 -6.40 -48.98
C ASP A 799 -9.63 -6.94 -47.89
N GLU A 800 -10.74 -6.24 -47.66
CA GLU A 800 -11.77 -6.61 -46.66
C GLU A 800 -12.38 -8.00 -46.89
N ASP A 801 -12.31 -8.52 -48.11
CA ASP A 801 -12.81 -9.86 -48.49
C ASP A 801 -11.70 -10.94 -48.43
N GLY A 802 -10.48 -10.58 -48.00
CA GLY A 802 -9.33 -11.47 -47.86
C GLY A 802 -8.59 -11.77 -49.17
N ASN A 803 -8.81 -11.00 -50.24
CA ASN A 803 -8.08 -11.14 -51.51
C ASN A 803 -6.81 -10.29 -51.53
N LEU A 804 -5.77 -10.74 -52.21
CA LEU A 804 -4.50 -10.02 -52.31
C LEU A 804 -4.65 -8.67 -53.03
N VAL A 805 -4.15 -7.61 -52.39
CA VAL A 805 -3.98 -6.31 -53.02
C VAL A 805 -2.78 -6.38 -53.97
N LEU A 806 -2.98 -5.93 -55.21
CA LEU A 806 -1.97 -6.02 -56.27
C LEU A 806 -1.45 -4.62 -56.64
N ASP A 807 -0.15 -4.52 -56.91
CA ASP A 807 0.49 -3.31 -57.43
C ASP A 807 0.11 -3.03 -58.90
N SER A 808 0.65 -1.95 -59.46
CA SER A 808 0.39 -1.54 -60.85
C SER A 808 0.85 -2.54 -61.92
N ASP A 809 1.74 -3.46 -61.56
CA ASP A 809 2.25 -4.53 -62.43
C ASP A 809 1.52 -5.87 -62.19
N GLY A 810 0.55 -5.90 -61.27
CA GLY A 810 -0.29 -7.06 -60.95
C GLY A 810 0.35 -8.04 -59.96
N ASN A 811 1.39 -7.63 -59.22
CA ASN A 811 2.02 -8.45 -58.19
C ASN A 811 1.42 -8.15 -56.81
N PRO A 812 1.26 -9.15 -55.92
CA PRO A 812 0.83 -8.92 -54.55
C PRO A 812 1.78 -7.98 -53.79
N ILE A 813 1.21 -7.02 -53.06
CA ILE A 813 1.97 -6.04 -52.28
C ILE A 813 2.43 -6.71 -50.97
N PRO A 814 3.75 -6.78 -50.71
CA PRO A 814 4.27 -7.41 -49.49
C PRO A 814 3.97 -6.56 -48.25
N VAL A 815 3.60 -7.19 -47.15
CA VAL A 815 3.57 -6.51 -45.84
C VAL A 815 5.01 -6.39 -45.36
N MET A 816 5.43 -5.17 -45.06
CA MET A 816 6.80 -4.87 -44.61
C MET A 816 6.79 -4.56 -43.12
N VAL A 817 7.68 -5.20 -42.38
CA VAL A 817 7.90 -4.95 -40.94
C VAL A 817 9.31 -4.41 -40.71
N THR A 818 9.45 -3.54 -39.73
CA THR A 818 10.75 -3.01 -39.30
C THR A 818 11.54 -4.09 -38.57
N VAL A 819 12.81 -4.25 -38.92
CA VAL A 819 13.72 -5.11 -38.14
C VAL A 819 14.15 -4.33 -36.91
N GLU A 820 13.93 -4.89 -35.74
CA GLU A 820 14.29 -4.28 -34.45
C GLU A 820 15.51 -4.93 -33.83
N VAL A 821 16.17 -4.18 -32.95
CA VAL A 821 17.19 -4.65 -32.03
C VAL A 821 16.59 -4.58 -30.63
N ASP A 822 16.61 -5.71 -29.92
CA ASP A 822 16.14 -5.74 -28.53
C ASP A 822 16.95 -4.77 -27.67
N ARG A 823 16.26 -4.08 -26.77
CA ARG A 823 16.87 -3.20 -25.76
C ARG A 823 18.05 -3.83 -25.02
N LEU A 824 19.00 -3.00 -24.63
CA LEU A 824 20.22 -3.45 -23.95
C LEU A 824 20.05 -3.58 -22.44
N MET A 825 19.20 -2.74 -21.83
CA MET A 825 18.95 -2.71 -20.39
C MET A 825 17.56 -3.26 -20.02
N GLY A 826 17.55 -4.25 -19.11
CA GLY A 826 16.36 -4.88 -18.55
C GLY A 826 15.71 -4.03 -17.44
N GLY A 827 14.89 -4.65 -16.59
CA GLY A 827 14.25 -3.97 -15.43
C GLY A 827 15.13 -3.89 -14.16
N SER A 828 16.38 -4.33 -14.26
CA SER A 828 17.38 -4.31 -13.18
C SER A 828 18.77 -4.46 -13.77
N ALA A 829 19.82 -4.09 -13.03
CA ALA A 829 21.20 -4.27 -13.45
C ALA A 829 21.54 -5.73 -13.74
N ARG A 830 21.12 -6.66 -12.87
CA ARG A 830 21.40 -8.10 -12.98
C ARG A 830 20.83 -8.75 -14.25
N ASN A 831 19.70 -8.28 -14.74
CA ASN A 831 19.01 -8.84 -15.92
C ASN A 831 19.38 -8.10 -17.23
N SER A 832 20.41 -7.25 -17.20
CA SER A 832 20.82 -6.44 -18.35
C SER A 832 22.06 -7.00 -19.02
N ARG A 833 21.97 -7.24 -20.33
CA ARG A 833 23.13 -7.60 -21.18
C ARG A 833 24.18 -6.49 -21.25
N PHE A 834 23.80 -5.26 -20.88
CA PHE A 834 24.69 -4.11 -20.79
C PHE A 834 25.95 -4.37 -19.95
N PHE A 835 25.85 -5.04 -18.79
CA PHE A 835 27.00 -5.19 -17.91
C PHE A 835 28.00 -6.25 -18.41
N ASP A 836 27.53 -7.24 -19.17
CA ASP A 836 28.35 -8.33 -19.70
C ASP A 836 29.44 -7.84 -20.66
N ILE A 837 29.20 -6.74 -21.38
CA ILE A 837 30.17 -6.19 -22.34
C ILE A 837 31.36 -5.48 -21.67
N PHE A 838 31.23 -5.11 -20.39
CA PHE A 838 32.28 -4.50 -19.57
C PHE A 838 32.99 -5.51 -18.66
N ALA A 839 32.53 -6.77 -18.64
CA ALA A 839 33.17 -7.81 -17.85
C ALA A 839 34.63 -8.05 -18.27
N PRO A 840 35.50 -8.54 -17.36
CA PRO A 840 36.89 -8.83 -17.69
C PRO A 840 37.04 -9.72 -18.93
N GLY A 841 37.75 -9.23 -19.94
CA GLY A 841 37.98 -9.93 -21.22
C GLY A 841 36.89 -9.75 -22.28
N ALA A 842 35.82 -9.00 -21.99
CA ALA A 842 34.80 -8.61 -22.96
C ALA A 842 35.26 -7.44 -23.85
N ALA A 843 34.43 -7.06 -24.83
CA ALA A 843 34.78 -6.07 -25.86
C ALA A 843 35.06 -4.67 -25.32
N HIS A 844 34.42 -4.28 -24.20
CA HIS A 844 34.57 -2.97 -23.56
C HIS A 844 35.17 -3.10 -22.15
N ALA A 845 35.92 -4.18 -21.86
CA ALA A 845 36.61 -4.32 -20.59
C ALA A 845 37.47 -3.08 -20.29
N ASP A 846 37.34 -2.54 -19.07
CA ASP A 846 38.03 -1.34 -18.59
C ASP A 846 37.69 -0.02 -19.34
N TYR A 847 36.54 0.06 -20.02
CA TYR A 847 36.08 1.33 -20.64
C TYR A 847 35.37 2.24 -19.64
N LEU A 848 34.59 1.65 -18.73
CA LEU A 848 33.94 2.33 -17.63
C LEU A 848 34.60 1.92 -16.32
N ASP A 849 34.77 2.89 -15.42
CA ASP A 849 35.29 2.62 -14.08
C ASP A 849 34.19 2.03 -13.15
N PRO A 850 34.57 1.42 -12.02
CA PRO A 850 33.59 0.81 -11.11
C PRO A 850 32.55 1.80 -10.55
N ALA A 851 32.90 3.08 -10.37
CA ALA A 851 31.96 4.09 -9.87
C ALA A 851 30.91 4.44 -10.92
N GLU A 852 31.29 4.52 -12.20
CA GLU A 852 30.37 4.68 -13.33
C GLU A 852 29.42 3.47 -13.45
N LEU A 853 29.94 2.24 -13.33
CA LEU A 853 29.13 1.03 -13.37
C LEU A 853 28.16 0.94 -12.16
N LYS A 854 28.60 1.34 -10.96
CA LYS A 854 27.75 1.47 -9.77
C LYS A 854 26.60 2.44 -10.05
N LEU A 855 26.91 3.65 -10.53
CA LEU A 855 25.90 4.68 -10.83
C LEU A 855 24.84 4.20 -11.84
N ILE A 856 25.26 3.55 -12.92
CA ILE A 856 24.33 2.98 -13.91
C ILE A 856 23.48 1.86 -13.29
N SER A 857 24.07 1.02 -12.45
CA SER A 857 23.34 -0.06 -11.79
C SER A 857 22.29 0.44 -10.80
N GLU A 858 22.63 1.49 -10.05
CA GLU A 858 21.74 2.16 -9.11
C GLU A 858 20.54 2.77 -9.82
N TRP A 859 20.81 3.58 -10.84
CA TRP A 859 19.78 4.20 -11.68
C TRP A 859 18.81 3.16 -12.24
N LEU A 860 19.35 2.08 -12.80
CA LEU A 860 18.52 1.03 -13.39
C LEU A 860 17.71 0.27 -12.34
N ASP A 861 18.31 -0.06 -11.19
CA ASP A 861 17.63 -0.81 -10.14
C ASP A 861 16.50 -0.02 -9.46
N ILE A 862 16.62 1.30 -9.33
CA ILE A 862 15.55 2.13 -8.75
C ILE A 862 14.44 2.47 -9.74
N GLY A 863 14.54 2.05 -11.01
CA GLY A 863 13.47 2.16 -12.00
C GLY A 863 13.87 2.77 -13.33
N ALA A 864 15.13 3.18 -13.49
CA ALA A 864 15.62 3.90 -14.67
C ALA A 864 14.81 5.18 -14.96
N GLN A 865 14.40 5.90 -13.91
CA GLN A 865 13.61 7.12 -14.08
C GLN A 865 14.41 8.16 -14.88
N TYR A 866 13.73 9.02 -15.63
CA TYR A 866 14.40 10.12 -16.34
C TYR A 866 14.84 11.20 -15.34
N TYR A 867 13.97 11.55 -14.40
CA TYR A 867 14.27 12.31 -13.18
C TYR A 867 13.79 11.54 -11.94
N ASN A 868 14.56 11.58 -10.84
CA ASN A 868 14.16 11.05 -9.54
C ASN A 868 13.78 12.15 -8.52
N ASP A 869 13.62 13.39 -8.98
CA ASP A 869 13.14 14.52 -8.20
C ASP A 869 12.19 15.31 -9.10
N PRO A 870 10.91 15.47 -8.74
CA PRO A 870 9.97 16.19 -9.59
C PRO A 870 10.40 17.65 -9.77
N PHE A 871 11.05 18.28 -8.79
CA PHE A 871 11.52 19.67 -8.88
C PHE A 871 12.77 19.87 -9.76
N ALA A 872 13.38 18.77 -10.22
CA ALA A 872 14.44 18.81 -11.23
C ALA A 872 13.89 18.61 -12.66
N ALA A 873 12.64 18.16 -12.80
CA ALA A 873 12.00 18.04 -14.10
C ALA A 873 11.69 19.45 -14.66
N PRO A 874 11.77 19.64 -16.00
CA PRO A 874 11.31 20.88 -16.61
C PRO A 874 9.82 21.12 -16.33
N GLU A 875 9.50 22.32 -15.81
CA GLU A 875 8.11 22.79 -15.70
C GLU A 875 7.46 22.90 -17.10
N ASN A 876 6.17 22.60 -17.17
CA ASN A 876 5.39 22.67 -18.41
C ASN A 876 5.02 24.10 -18.85
#